data_AF-A0A2E4IHB4-F1
#
_entry.id   AF-A0A2E4IHB4-F1
#
_cell.length_a   1.000
_cell.length_b   1.000
_cell.length_c   1.000
_cell.angle_alpha   90.00
_cell.angle_beta   90.00
_cell.angle_gamma   90.00
#
_symmetry.space_group_name_H-M   'P 1'
#
loop_
_entity.id
_entity.type
_entity.pdbx_description
1 polymer ?
#
loop_
_entity_poly.entity_id
_entity_poly.type
_entity_poly.pdbx_seq_one_letter_code
_entity_poly.pdbx_strand_id
1 'polypeptide(L)'
;WAAESTDDFSQTIEVTRTSSFGWVAPSDGSFQPGSNGYDFTVTNNGNSEDTFTITASSDNGWVASGSESQTVTVGKDATETFTITMDVVHVAAGIVDHWSASITAGNDDTQTNNHDGETTVASVSGVSASIGTSSGSALPGNDVTYSFVITNTGNAEETFSYSASSGNDWGLAVAGSEVTLGMGQTHTVEVTHTVSELASSGDTDVISFNVGEFPDGDGATATTTAGQTYGVSIALGTSTLPSTLNPGDSFTTSYTVTNTGNGADTFTVFFDASWMSGSSGTTLNLAEGESDSSVLTMTVPADAASSSSSTASASVAGGGGVTASYGPQTITVADSTRSASVSTDSDSYGHNAGSSATGTVTILNTGVEATFAVSATDGELSFESSTITLAEGATGSMAFTVAASSSGDVTFTIVDVIDGSVASGSFSVTVNTFNTVLLTTDTSDCGSAAYSCVTDDAGGFASGVYTNAGTWYTTMTATDSNGMTGTHTFTTTIANSEPTVSALNAPAGTIAQTAQDFSFSVPEDTDGTITQFVIDFGDGNSVTLDSDDLDGRNAVAVKHNYSMPGEYTITATAYDNSGGNTVQTTTIEVGDRTVTMGDNSYLYNLVALVGFFLLGSILTVTSFRMTQGVIAGDEEMNERDRQRLESVERRMESLSEREELLEVSAYDASRAATKLEEHISAFNEILVKAQEIAAEEKLKELEAAEESKAKEEEQMQLDLEDPDIEMVAERFHEALGRLVNARGELSKIEEQLAHILKMERDEQLEKLTEMTESYETTKRKIDALQSSAEARDAAAVENNIMNLLSAAASGGSVGGADFGDFGDFGDDDDEFEVEIYEDEDGSFYYIDPDTGEEVPCDEEGNAL
;
A
#
# COMPACT_ATOMS: atom_id res chain seq x y z
N TRP A 1 -146.04 -11.93 -97.93
CA TRP A 1 -145.25 -12.47 -99.05
C TRP A 1 -143.78 -12.21 -98.74
N ALA A 2 -142.85 -13.16 -98.82
CA ALA A 2 -142.97 -14.59 -99.09
C ALA A 2 -142.19 -15.38 -98.02
N ALA A 3 -142.48 -16.66 -97.87
CA ALA A 3 -141.83 -17.54 -96.90
C ALA A 3 -140.91 -18.53 -97.63
N GLU A 4 -139.86 -18.96 -96.93
CA GLU A 4 -139.32 -20.32 -97.06
C GLU A 4 -138.85 -20.75 -95.66
N SER A 5 -139.07 -22.02 -95.34
CA SER A 5 -138.85 -22.58 -94.00
C SER A 5 -137.88 -23.75 -94.06
N THR A 6 -136.96 -23.81 -93.10
CA THR A 6 -136.46 -25.07 -92.54
C THR A 6 -136.12 -24.82 -91.09
N ASP A 7 -136.76 -25.56 -90.18
CA ASP A 7 -136.34 -25.66 -88.78
C ASP A 7 -134.92 -26.23 -88.69
N ASP A 8 -134.15 -25.78 -87.69
CA ASP A 8 -133.26 -26.71 -86.99
C ASP A 8 -133.17 -26.36 -85.50
N PHE A 9 -133.07 -27.39 -84.67
CA PHE A 9 -133.10 -27.31 -83.21
C PHE A 9 -131.70 -27.06 -82.65
N SER A 10 -131.46 -25.88 -82.06
CA SER A 10 -130.27 -25.67 -81.22
C SER A 10 -130.44 -26.39 -79.86
N GLN A 11 -130.20 -27.70 -79.83
CA GLN A 11 -130.06 -28.45 -78.58
C GLN A 11 -128.64 -28.31 -78.05
N THR A 12 -128.49 -27.55 -76.96
CA THR A 12 -127.26 -27.59 -76.15
C THR A 12 -127.22 -28.92 -75.40
N ILE A 13 -126.38 -29.85 -75.85
CA ILE A 13 -126.10 -31.08 -75.11
C ILE A 13 -125.06 -30.75 -74.03
N GLU A 14 -125.46 -30.71 -72.77
CA GLU A 14 -124.50 -30.76 -71.66
C GLU A 14 -123.91 -32.17 -71.61
N VAL A 15 -122.67 -32.30 -72.07
CA VAL A 15 -121.87 -33.51 -71.88
C VAL A 15 -121.23 -33.40 -70.51
N THR A 16 -121.66 -34.25 -69.57
CA THR A 16 -121.00 -34.36 -68.25
C THR A 16 -119.54 -34.71 -68.45
N ARG A 17 -118.64 -33.98 -67.78
CA ARG A 17 -117.20 -34.29 -67.75
C ARG A 17 -117.03 -35.63 -67.02
N THR A 18 -116.23 -36.54 -67.57
CA THR A 18 -115.98 -37.86 -66.99
C THR A 18 -114.49 -38.03 -66.73
N SER A 19 -114.11 -38.33 -65.50
CA SER A 19 -112.74 -38.75 -65.18
C SER A 19 -112.52 -40.22 -65.51
N SER A 20 -111.34 -40.51 -66.04
CA SER A 20 -110.75 -41.85 -66.11
C SER A 20 -109.26 -41.64 -66.35
N PHE A 21 -108.39 -42.39 -65.70
CA PHE A 21 -106.96 -42.20 -65.85
C PHE A 21 -106.18 -43.51 -65.75
N GLY A 22 -105.06 -43.57 -66.47
CA GLY A 22 -103.99 -44.52 -66.22
C GLY A 22 -102.99 -43.87 -65.28
N TRP A 23 -102.50 -44.61 -64.29
CA TRP A 23 -101.44 -44.15 -63.40
C TRP A 23 -100.36 -45.22 -63.34
N VAL A 24 -99.12 -44.81 -63.58
CA VAL A 24 -97.93 -45.65 -63.52
C VAL A 24 -97.04 -45.08 -62.43
N ALA A 25 -96.86 -45.86 -61.38
CA ALA A 25 -95.93 -45.57 -60.30
C ALA A 25 -94.51 -46.08 -60.63
N PRO A 26 -93.47 -45.46 -60.06
CA PRO A 26 -92.10 -45.98 -60.15
C PRO A 26 -91.93 -47.26 -59.31
N SER A 27 -90.74 -47.86 -59.38
CA SER A 27 -90.33 -48.93 -58.46
C SER A 27 -89.76 -48.34 -57.17
N ASP A 28 -89.65 -49.18 -56.14
CA ASP A 28 -88.90 -48.90 -54.91
C ASP A 28 -87.48 -48.37 -55.20
N GLY A 29 -87.00 -47.47 -54.34
CA GLY A 29 -85.79 -46.71 -54.54
C GLY A 29 -84.70 -46.98 -53.50
N SER A 30 -83.45 -46.78 -53.91
CA SER A 30 -82.30 -46.69 -53.02
C SER A 30 -81.69 -45.31 -53.19
N PHE A 31 -81.81 -44.48 -52.16
CA PHE A 31 -81.55 -43.04 -52.23
C PHE A 31 -80.47 -42.64 -51.23
N GLN A 32 -79.49 -41.85 -51.68
CA GLN A 32 -78.49 -41.24 -50.80
C GLN A 32 -79.17 -40.13 -49.96
N PRO A 33 -78.71 -39.85 -48.73
CA PRO A 33 -79.18 -38.71 -47.96
C PRO A 33 -79.20 -37.39 -48.76
N GLY A 34 -80.28 -36.63 -48.63
CA GLY A 34 -80.60 -35.45 -49.41
C GLY A 34 -81.92 -35.56 -50.19
N SER A 35 -82.16 -34.59 -51.07
CA SER A 35 -83.36 -34.49 -51.91
C SER A 35 -83.27 -35.42 -53.12
N ASN A 36 -84.10 -36.45 -53.14
CA ASN A 36 -84.27 -37.43 -54.22
C ASN A 36 -85.69 -37.35 -54.80
N GLY A 37 -86.02 -38.11 -55.85
CA GLY A 37 -87.34 -38.00 -56.50
C GLY A 37 -87.88 -39.32 -57.05
N TYR A 38 -89.18 -39.54 -56.86
CA TYR A 38 -89.97 -40.59 -57.49
C TYR A 38 -90.83 -40.01 -58.60
N ASP A 39 -90.58 -40.40 -59.84
CA ASP A 39 -91.35 -39.92 -61.01
C ASP A 39 -92.56 -40.82 -61.29
N PHE A 40 -93.74 -40.21 -61.25
CA PHE A 40 -95.03 -40.84 -61.55
C PHE A 40 -95.58 -40.32 -62.87
N THR A 41 -96.25 -41.19 -63.62
CA THR A 41 -96.88 -40.82 -64.90
C THR A 41 -98.39 -40.99 -64.81
N VAL A 42 -99.14 -39.95 -65.20
CA VAL A 42 -100.61 -39.95 -65.25
C VAL A 42 -101.09 -39.66 -66.68
N THR A 43 -101.93 -40.56 -67.20
CA THR A 43 -102.55 -40.45 -68.53
C THR A 43 -104.04 -40.21 -68.37
N ASN A 44 -104.56 -39.08 -68.85
CA ASN A 44 -105.98 -38.75 -68.77
C ASN A 44 -106.77 -39.41 -69.91
N ASN A 45 -107.53 -40.45 -69.57
CA ASN A 45 -108.44 -41.18 -70.45
C ASN A 45 -109.89 -40.64 -70.38
N GLY A 46 -110.12 -39.52 -69.68
CA GLY A 46 -111.40 -38.84 -69.56
C GLY A 46 -111.86 -38.17 -70.86
N ASN A 47 -113.07 -37.60 -70.84
CA ASN A 47 -113.62 -36.91 -72.02
C ASN A 47 -113.24 -35.43 -72.12
N SER A 48 -112.57 -34.88 -71.10
CA SER A 48 -112.08 -33.50 -71.03
C SER A 48 -110.77 -33.41 -70.24
N GLU A 49 -110.11 -32.26 -70.29
CA GLU A 49 -109.03 -31.91 -69.34
C GLU A 49 -109.48 -32.11 -67.88
N ASP A 50 -108.59 -32.67 -67.07
CA ASP A 50 -108.80 -33.02 -65.66
C ASP A 50 -107.61 -32.55 -64.82
N THR A 51 -107.87 -32.23 -63.55
CA THR A 51 -106.86 -31.82 -62.57
C THR A 51 -106.81 -32.85 -61.46
N PHE A 52 -105.76 -33.67 -61.46
CA PHE A 52 -105.55 -34.69 -60.46
C PHE A 52 -104.93 -34.08 -59.21
N THR A 53 -105.49 -34.38 -58.04
CA THR A 53 -104.89 -34.07 -56.75
C THR A 53 -104.13 -35.30 -56.28
N ILE A 54 -102.85 -35.14 -55.99
CA ILE A 54 -101.97 -36.17 -55.48
C ILE A 54 -101.60 -35.82 -54.04
N THR A 55 -101.70 -36.78 -53.13
CA THR A 55 -101.19 -36.65 -51.76
C THR A 55 -100.20 -37.77 -51.47
N ALA A 56 -99.15 -37.46 -50.71
CA ALA A 56 -98.06 -38.37 -50.39
C ALA A 56 -97.69 -38.27 -48.90
N SER A 57 -97.34 -39.40 -48.29
CA SER A 57 -96.89 -39.49 -46.90
C SER A 57 -95.88 -40.62 -46.71
N SER A 58 -95.01 -40.54 -45.72
CA SER A 58 -94.13 -41.64 -45.33
C SER A 58 -93.94 -41.76 -43.82
N ASP A 59 -93.59 -42.97 -43.37
CA ASP A 59 -93.48 -43.32 -41.95
C ASP A 59 -92.36 -42.54 -41.23
N ASN A 60 -91.22 -42.34 -41.90
CA ASN A 60 -90.09 -41.55 -41.40
C ASN A 60 -90.18 -40.05 -41.75
N GLY A 61 -91.26 -39.60 -42.41
CA GLY A 61 -91.48 -38.20 -42.76
C GLY A 61 -90.51 -37.65 -43.80
N TRP A 62 -90.09 -38.48 -44.76
CA TRP A 62 -89.15 -38.10 -45.82
C TRP A 62 -89.81 -37.42 -47.02
N VAL A 63 -91.14 -37.42 -47.15
CA VAL A 63 -91.81 -36.65 -48.22
C VAL A 63 -91.50 -35.17 -48.03
N ALA A 64 -90.83 -34.57 -49.02
CA ALA A 64 -90.34 -33.19 -48.93
C ALA A 64 -91.48 -32.17 -48.77
N SER A 65 -91.21 -31.07 -48.04
CA SER A 65 -92.21 -30.02 -47.83
C SER A 65 -92.64 -29.38 -49.16
N GLY A 66 -93.87 -29.65 -49.59
CA GLY A 66 -94.40 -29.26 -50.91
C GLY A 66 -94.67 -30.44 -51.87
N SER A 67 -94.14 -31.64 -51.58
CA SER A 67 -94.51 -32.88 -52.27
C SER A 67 -95.67 -33.64 -51.61
N GLU A 68 -95.98 -33.32 -50.35
CA GLU A 68 -97.08 -33.91 -49.55
C GLU A 68 -98.46 -33.78 -50.23
N SER A 69 -98.70 -32.70 -50.98
CA SER A 69 -99.94 -32.45 -51.71
C SER A 69 -99.65 -31.62 -52.96
N GLN A 70 -99.89 -32.20 -54.13
CA GLN A 70 -99.63 -31.59 -55.44
C GLN A 70 -100.85 -31.69 -56.36
N THR A 71 -100.93 -30.84 -57.38
CA THR A 71 -102.00 -30.90 -58.40
C THR A 71 -101.41 -30.90 -59.80
N VAL A 72 -101.83 -31.84 -60.64
CA VAL A 72 -101.35 -32.00 -62.02
C VAL A 72 -102.54 -31.93 -62.96
N THR A 73 -102.56 -30.94 -63.86
CA THR A 73 -103.61 -30.80 -64.88
C THR A 73 -103.16 -31.44 -66.18
N VAL A 74 -103.96 -32.37 -66.69
CA VAL A 74 -103.64 -33.19 -67.86
C VAL A 74 -104.74 -33.02 -68.91
N GLY A 75 -104.33 -32.62 -70.11
CA GLY A 75 -105.23 -32.52 -71.27
C GLY A 75 -105.87 -33.86 -71.62
N LYS A 76 -106.98 -33.82 -72.36
CA LYS A 76 -107.66 -35.03 -72.85
C LYS A 76 -106.71 -35.88 -73.71
N ASP A 77 -106.66 -37.19 -73.48
CA ASP A 77 -105.78 -38.15 -74.16
C ASP A 77 -104.28 -37.83 -74.03
N ALA A 78 -103.90 -36.95 -73.08
CA ALA A 78 -102.52 -36.57 -72.80
C ALA A 78 -101.95 -37.34 -71.59
N THR A 79 -100.62 -37.29 -71.47
CA THR A 79 -99.85 -37.90 -70.40
C THR A 79 -98.89 -36.87 -69.84
N GLU A 80 -98.89 -36.67 -68.53
CA GLU A 80 -97.94 -35.82 -67.82
C GLU A 80 -97.18 -36.65 -66.78
N THR A 81 -96.00 -36.17 -66.40
CA THR A 81 -95.15 -36.73 -65.36
C THR A 81 -95.02 -35.74 -64.21
N PHE A 82 -95.05 -36.23 -62.98
CA PHE A 82 -94.80 -35.43 -61.78
C PHE A 82 -93.89 -36.19 -60.82
N THR A 83 -93.14 -35.46 -60.01
CA THR A 83 -92.17 -36.02 -59.06
C THR A 83 -92.70 -35.86 -57.63
N ILE A 84 -92.65 -36.91 -56.82
CA ILE A 84 -92.71 -36.80 -55.36
C ILE A 84 -91.26 -36.74 -54.87
N THR A 85 -90.85 -35.60 -54.34
CA THR A 85 -89.51 -35.40 -53.79
C THR A 85 -89.41 -36.01 -52.38
N MET A 86 -88.31 -36.71 -52.12
CA MET A 86 -87.99 -37.34 -50.84
C MET A 86 -86.72 -36.71 -50.25
N ASP A 87 -86.85 -36.02 -49.13
CA ASP A 87 -85.76 -35.48 -48.31
C ASP A 87 -85.27 -36.55 -47.33
N VAL A 88 -84.37 -37.41 -47.79
CA VAL A 88 -83.79 -38.50 -46.97
C VAL A 88 -82.79 -37.91 -45.98
N VAL A 89 -83.04 -38.06 -44.68
CA VAL A 89 -82.11 -37.57 -43.64
C VAL A 89 -80.79 -38.37 -43.60
N HIS A 90 -79.72 -37.75 -43.13
CA HIS A 90 -78.41 -38.42 -42.96
C HIS A 90 -78.44 -39.40 -41.78
N VAL A 91 -78.90 -40.61 -42.07
CA VAL A 91 -78.99 -41.75 -41.13
C VAL A 91 -78.30 -42.98 -41.72
N ALA A 92 -78.09 -44.00 -40.88
CA ALA A 92 -77.39 -45.22 -41.25
C ALA A 92 -77.92 -45.86 -42.56
N ALA A 93 -77.00 -46.28 -43.43
CA ALA A 93 -77.34 -46.99 -44.66
C ALA A 93 -78.13 -48.27 -44.38
N GLY A 94 -79.09 -48.60 -45.25
CA GLY A 94 -79.97 -49.77 -45.11
C GLY A 94 -81.21 -49.56 -44.23
N ILE A 95 -81.41 -48.37 -43.65
CA ILE A 95 -82.72 -47.99 -43.09
C ILE A 95 -83.76 -47.94 -44.21
N VAL A 96 -84.95 -48.50 -43.98
CA VAL A 96 -86.06 -48.52 -44.94
C VAL A 96 -87.19 -47.62 -44.41
N ASP A 97 -87.66 -46.72 -45.27
CA ASP A 97 -88.89 -45.96 -45.09
C ASP A 97 -89.99 -46.53 -45.99
N HIS A 98 -91.21 -46.60 -45.48
CA HIS A 98 -92.38 -46.99 -46.24
C HIS A 98 -93.21 -45.74 -46.51
N TRP A 99 -93.61 -45.55 -47.77
CA TRP A 99 -94.34 -44.38 -48.21
C TRP A 99 -95.55 -44.77 -49.05
N SER A 100 -96.56 -43.91 -49.04
CA SER A 100 -97.80 -44.10 -49.79
C SER A 100 -98.15 -42.84 -50.56
N ALA A 101 -98.54 -43.01 -51.82
CA ALA A 101 -99.10 -41.96 -52.65
C ALA A 101 -100.55 -42.32 -53.02
N SER A 102 -101.42 -41.30 -53.11
CA SER A 102 -102.78 -41.45 -53.62
C SER A 102 -103.12 -40.33 -54.59
N ILE A 103 -103.86 -40.66 -55.65
CA ILE A 103 -104.28 -39.75 -56.70
C ILE A 103 -105.81 -39.77 -56.82
N THR A 104 -106.42 -38.58 -56.87
CA THR A 104 -107.87 -38.36 -57.00
C THR A 104 -108.14 -37.46 -58.19
N ALA A 105 -109.07 -37.83 -59.07
CA ALA A 105 -109.44 -36.99 -60.21
C ALA A 105 -110.35 -35.83 -59.81
N GLY A 106 -110.27 -34.70 -60.54
CA GLY A 106 -110.96 -33.46 -60.19
C GLY A 106 -112.34 -33.30 -60.81
N ASN A 107 -112.61 -33.93 -61.97
CA ASN A 107 -113.95 -33.91 -62.57
C ASN A 107 -114.92 -34.93 -61.93
N ASP A 108 -114.41 -35.99 -61.29
CA ASP A 108 -115.16 -37.02 -60.54
C ASP A 108 -114.27 -37.58 -59.42
N ASP A 109 -114.53 -37.14 -58.19
CA ASP A 109 -113.76 -37.48 -56.98
C ASP A 109 -113.92 -38.94 -56.53
N THR A 110 -114.81 -39.71 -57.17
CA THR A 110 -114.91 -41.17 -56.95
C THR A 110 -113.82 -41.95 -57.69
N GLN A 111 -113.14 -41.34 -58.67
CA GLN A 111 -112.02 -41.96 -59.39
C GLN A 111 -110.72 -41.71 -58.63
N THR A 112 -110.29 -42.73 -57.88
CA THR A 112 -109.07 -42.72 -57.06
C THR A 112 -108.16 -43.91 -57.35
N ASN A 113 -106.88 -43.78 -57.02
CA ASN A 113 -105.92 -44.88 -57.02
C ASN A 113 -104.82 -44.64 -55.96
N ASN A 114 -104.27 -45.72 -55.41
CA ASN A 114 -103.24 -45.69 -54.36
C ASN A 114 -102.05 -46.59 -54.72
N HIS A 115 -100.86 -46.20 -54.29
CA HIS A 115 -99.62 -46.95 -54.45
C HIS A 115 -98.76 -46.80 -53.20
N ASP A 116 -98.24 -47.92 -52.71
CA ASP A 116 -97.32 -48.00 -51.58
C ASP A 116 -95.96 -48.46 -52.11
N GLY A 117 -94.88 -47.88 -51.58
CA GLY A 117 -93.50 -48.20 -51.97
C GLY A 117 -92.50 -48.05 -50.83
N GLU A 118 -91.30 -48.55 -51.05
CA GLU A 118 -90.19 -48.54 -50.10
C GLU A 118 -89.05 -47.64 -50.58
N THR A 119 -88.40 -46.93 -49.64
CA THR A 119 -87.14 -46.21 -49.88
C THR A 119 -86.08 -46.73 -48.93
N THR A 120 -85.00 -47.31 -49.46
CA THR A 120 -83.84 -47.70 -48.66
C THR A 120 -82.78 -46.58 -48.68
N VAL A 121 -82.17 -46.25 -47.55
CA VAL A 121 -81.03 -45.33 -47.51
C VAL A 121 -79.80 -46.00 -48.12
N ALA A 122 -79.30 -45.44 -49.22
CA ALA A 122 -78.05 -45.85 -49.84
C ALA A 122 -76.83 -45.42 -49.01
N SER A 123 -75.73 -46.14 -49.17
CA SER A 123 -74.44 -45.77 -48.56
C SER A 123 -73.84 -44.53 -49.24
N VAL A 124 -73.35 -43.61 -48.42
CA VAL A 124 -72.49 -42.49 -48.77
C VAL A 124 -71.20 -42.63 -47.98
N SER A 125 -70.08 -42.72 -48.70
CA SER A 125 -68.74 -42.62 -48.12
C SER A 125 -68.44 -41.16 -47.77
N GLY A 126 -67.63 -40.96 -46.74
CA GLY A 126 -67.20 -39.64 -46.33
C GLY A 126 -66.27 -39.69 -45.12
N VAL A 127 -65.16 -38.97 -45.21
CA VAL A 127 -64.21 -38.83 -44.11
C VAL A 127 -63.86 -37.36 -43.91
N SER A 128 -63.41 -37.02 -42.71
CA SER A 128 -62.67 -35.78 -42.48
C SER A 128 -61.47 -35.99 -41.57
N ALA A 129 -60.41 -35.23 -41.82
CA ALA A 129 -59.22 -35.13 -40.99
C ALA A 129 -59.18 -33.77 -40.29
N SER A 130 -58.85 -33.78 -39.00
CA SER A 130 -58.63 -32.56 -38.24
C SER A 130 -57.43 -32.70 -37.31
N ILE A 131 -56.88 -31.59 -36.85
CA ILE A 131 -55.75 -31.55 -35.92
C ILE A 131 -55.99 -30.45 -34.89
N GLY A 132 -55.60 -30.69 -33.63
CA GLY A 132 -55.69 -29.68 -32.57
C GLY A 132 -54.60 -28.61 -32.69
N THR A 133 -53.34 -29.03 -32.75
CA THR A 133 -52.16 -28.16 -32.82
C THR A 133 -51.40 -28.41 -34.12
N SER A 134 -51.48 -27.51 -35.09
CA SER A 134 -50.81 -27.64 -36.40
C SER A 134 -49.39 -27.05 -36.43
N SER A 135 -48.82 -26.66 -35.28
CA SER A 135 -47.45 -26.15 -35.18
C SER A 135 -46.75 -26.65 -33.92
N GLY A 136 -45.44 -26.85 -34.02
CA GLY A 136 -44.59 -27.27 -32.89
C GLY A 136 -43.11 -27.01 -33.18
N SER A 137 -42.28 -27.13 -32.16
CA SER A 137 -40.84 -26.90 -32.27
C SER A 137 -40.05 -27.74 -31.27
N ALA A 138 -38.92 -28.30 -31.70
CA ALA A 138 -37.98 -29.00 -30.84
C ALA A 138 -36.54 -28.73 -31.31
N LEU A 139 -35.56 -29.06 -30.47
CA LEU A 139 -34.15 -29.02 -30.85
C LEU A 139 -33.84 -30.15 -31.87
N PRO A 140 -32.79 -30.03 -32.70
CA PRO A 140 -32.27 -31.13 -33.52
C PRO A 140 -32.13 -32.44 -32.73
N GLY A 141 -32.61 -33.54 -33.31
CA GLY A 141 -32.63 -34.86 -32.68
C GLY A 141 -33.79 -35.13 -31.71
N ASN A 142 -34.59 -34.11 -31.35
CA ASN A 142 -35.74 -34.27 -30.45
C ASN A 142 -37.08 -34.39 -31.20
N ASP A 143 -38.05 -35.00 -30.52
CA ASP A 143 -39.38 -35.31 -31.05
C ASP A 143 -40.44 -34.22 -30.76
N VAL A 144 -41.39 -34.10 -31.69
CA VAL A 144 -42.67 -33.40 -31.53
C VAL A 144 -43.80 -34.34 -31.92
N THR A 145 -44.82 -34.49 -31.08
CA THR A 145 -45.98 -35.37 -31.35
C THR A 145 -47.22 -34.56 -31.73
N TYR A 146 -47.89 -34.98 -32.80
CA TYR A 146 -49.10 -34.38 -33.34
C TYR A 146 -50.27 -35.37 -33.29
N SER A 147 -51.44 -34.94 -32.83
CA SER A 147 -52.64 -35.77 -32.74
C SER A 147 -53.63 -35.40 -33.86
N PHE A 148 -53.71 -36.24 -34.89
CA PHE A 148 -54.68 -36.12 -35.98
C PHE A 148 -55.95 -36.90 -35.62
N VAL A 149 -57.12 -36.36 -35.92
CA VAL A 149 -58.42 -36.98 -35.65
C VAL A 149 -59.14 -37.24 -36.96
N ILE A 150 -59.31 -38.52 -37.28
CA ILE A 150 -60.14 -39.04 -38.38
C ILE A 150 -61.58 -39.11 -37.88
N THR A 151 -62.54 -38.63 -38.68
CA THR A 151 -63.99 -38.76 -38.43
C THR A 151 -64.68 -39.38 -39.65
N ASN A 152 -65.49 -40.43 -39.46
CA ASN A 152 -66.38 -40.92 -40.52
C ASN A 152 -67.59 -39.98 -40.62
N THR A 153 -67.66 -39.22 -41.72
CA THR A 153 -68.77 -38.30 -42.04
C THR A 153 -69.83 -38.95 -42.95
N GLY A 154 -69.52 -40.10 -43.55
CA GLY A 154 -70.45 -40.98 -44.24
C GLY A 154 -71.52 -41.59 -43.32
N ASN A 155 -72.34 -42.48 -43.87
CA ASN A 155 -73.48 -43.08 -43.18
C ASN A 155 -73.41 -44.61 -43.04
N ALA A 156 -72.27 -45.23 -43.33
CA ALA A 156 -72.03 -46.66 -43.18
C ALA A 156 -70.78 -46.92 -42.34
N GLU A 157 -70.58 -48.17 -41.92
CA GLU A 157 -69.26 -48.61 -41.42
C GLU A 157 -68.30 -48.72 -42.60
N GLU A 158 -67.13 -48.10 -42.48
CA GLU A 158 -66.15 -48.00 -43.56
C GLU A 158 -64.72 -48.08 -43.00
N THR A 159 -63.80 -48.65 -43.79
CA THR A 159 -62.37 -48.73 -43.45
C THR A 159 -61.62 -47.68 -44.25
N PHE A 160 -61.01 -46.74 -43.54
CA PHE A 160 -60.21 -45.68 -44.13
C PHE A 160 -58.72 -46.01 -43.99
N SER A 161 -58.01 -46.04 -45.11
CA SER A 161 -56.55 -46.00 -45.12
C SER A 161 -56.06 -44.59 -44.78
N TYR A 162 -54.93 -44.48 -44.07
CA TYR A 162 -54.28 -43.21 -43.77
C TYR A 162 -52.77 -43.31 -43.87
N SER A 163 -52.12 -42.17 -44.11
CA SER A 163 -50.66 -42.07 -44.19
C SER A 163 -50.19 -40.68 -43.75
N ALA A 164 -48.97 -40.62 -43.24
CA ALA A 164 -48.27 -39.38 -42.93
C ALA A 164 -46.95 -39.32 -43.72
N SER A 165 -46.56 -38.14 -44.18
CA SER A 165 -45.28 -37.90 -44.86
C SER A 165 -44.64 -36.58 -44.41
N SER A 166 -43.32 -36.58 -44.22
CA SER A 166 -42.48 -35.38 -44.06
C SER A 166 -42.20 -34.75 -45.43
N GLY A 167 -42.02 -33.42 -45.50
CA GLY A 167 -41.69 -32.70 -46.73
C GLY A 167 -40.20 -32.62 -47.03
N ASN A 168 -39.36 -32.64 -45.99
CA ASN A 168 -37.90 -32.49 -46.01
C ASN A 168 -37.17 -33.73 -45.45
N ASP A 169 -37.81 -34.91 -45.50
CA ASP A 169 -37.29 -36.20 -45.02
C ASP A 169 -36.78 -36.18 -43.56
N TRP A 170 -37.44 -35.40 -42.69
CA TRP A 170 -37.24 -35.46 -41.24
C TRP A 170 -37.81 -36.78 -40.65
N GLY A 171 -37.38 -37.14 -39.44
CA GLY A 171 -37.73 -38.43 -38.85
C GLY A 171 -39.23 -38.51 -38.56
N LEU A 172 -39.93 -39.51 -39.11
CA LEU A 172 -41.39 -39.60 -38.98
C LEU A 172 -41.81 -41.01 -38.54
N ALA A 173 -42.61 -41.08 -37.49
CA ALA A 173 -43.23 -42.30 -36.99
C ALA A 173 -44.74 -42.12 -36.85
N VAL A 174 -45.52 -42.96 -37.55
CA VAL A 174 -46.98 -43.05 -37.45
C VAL A 174 -47.37 -44.48 -37.06
N ALA A 175 -48.31 -44.60 -36.13
CA ALA A 175 -48.81 -45.90 -35.69
C ALA A 175 -50.02 -46.32 -36.55
N GLY A 176 -49.89 -47.47 -37.23
CA GLY A 176 -50.95 -48.02 -38.08
C GLY A 176 -51.02 -47.39 -39.47
N SER A 177 -52.00 -47.84 -40.26
CA SER A 177 -52.23 -47.38 -41.65
C SER A 177 -53.69 -47.46 -42.09
N GLU A 178 -54.58 -48.06 -41.29
CA GLU A 178 -56.00 -48.24 -41.58
C GLU A 178 -56.82 -48.18 -40.28
N VAL A 179 -58.06 -47.71 -40.36
CA VAL A 179 -59.02 -47.79 -39.25
C VAL A 179 -60.44 -48.00 -39.78
N THR A 180 -61.20 -48.89 -39.14
CA THR A 180 -62.63 -49.09 -39.42
C THR A 180 -63.46 -48.25 -38.45
N LEU A 181 -64.34 -47.41 -38.99
CA LEU A 181 -65.19 -46.50 -38.22
C LEU A 181 -66.65 -46.62 -38.65
N GLY A 182 -67.56 -46.72 -37.68
CA GLY A 182 -68.99 -46.52 -37.91
C GLY A 182 -69.34 -45.04 -38.14
N MET A 183 -70.55 -44.79 -38.64
CA MET A 183 -71.12 -43.44 -38.83
C MET A 183 -70.87 -42.53 -37.60
N GLY A 184 -70.20 -41.39 -37.82
CA GLY A 184 -69.92 -40.40 -36.78
C GLY A 184 -68.91 -40.83 -35.71
N GLN A 185 -68.27 -41.99 -35.84
CA GLN A 185 -67.15 -42.39 -34.97
C GLN A 185 -65.87 -41.66 -35.35
N THR A 186 -64.99 -41.50 -34.37
CA THR A 186 -63.69 -40.83 -34.52
C THR A 186 -62.53 -41.72 -34.06
N HIS A 187 -61.36 -41.52 -34.64
CA HIS A 187 -60.11 -42.13 -34.21
C HIS A 187 -58.98 -41.11 -34.19
N THR A 188 -58.19 -41.12 -33.12
CA THR A 188 -57.00 -40.27 -33.00
C THR A 188 -55.76 -41.06 -33.37
N VAL A 189 -54.99 -40.55 -34.34
CA VAL A 189 -53.69 -41.06 -34.75
C VAL A 189 -52.61 -40.12 -34.23
N GLU A 190 -51.67 -40.65 -33.46
CA GLU A 190 -50.47 -39.93 -33.04
C GLU A 190 -49.36 -40.09 -34.08
N VAL A 191 -48.81 -38.96 -34.50
CA VAL A 191 -47.69 -38.86 -35.43
C VAL A 191 -46.53 -38.20 -34.68
N THR A 192 -45.46 -38.94 -34.45
CA THR A 192 -44.24 -38.41 -33.83
C THR A 192 -43.26 -38.00 -34.93
N HIS A 193 -42.70 -36.81 -34.78
CA HIS A 193 -41.84 -36.18 -35.77
C HIS A 193 -40.54 -35.67 -35.12
N THR A 194 -39.43 -36.28 -35.51
CA THR A 194 -38.08 -35.99 -35.01
C THR A 194 -37.42 -34.94 -35.88
N VAL A 195 -37.02 -33.82 -35.28
CA VAL A 195 -36.24 -32.77 -35.97
C VAL A 195 -34.90 -33.35 -36.42
N SER A 196 -34.52 -33.14 -37.68
CA SER A 196 -33.22 -33.62 -38.20
C SER A 196 -32.05 -33.11 -37.34
N GLU A 197 -31.09 -33.99 -37.05
CA GLU A 197 -29.83 -33.63 -36.35
C GLU A 197 -29.00 -32.59 -37.11
N LEU A 198 -29.24 -32.44 -38.42
CA LEU A 198 -28.58 -31.49 -39.32
C LEU A 198 -29.48 -30.28 -39.67
N ALA A 199 -30.58 -30.07 -38.95
CA ALA A 199 -31.45 -28.90 -39.18
C ALA A 199 -30.83 -27.64 -38.57
N SER A 200 -30.67 -26.60 -39.40
CA SER A 200 -30.26 -25.29 -38.93
C SER A 200 -31.41 -24.62 -38.16
N SER A 201 -31.07 -23.71 -37.24
CA SER A 201 -32.03 -22.99 -36.42
C SER A 201 -33.06 -22.24 -37.28
N GLY A 202 -34.34 -22.53 -37.05
CA GLY A 202 -35.45 -21.92 -37.80
C GLY A 202 -35.84 -22.67 -39.08
N ASP A 203 -35.13 -23.74 -39.47
CA ASP A 203 -35.60 -24.64 -40.53
C ASP A 203 -36.98 -25.19 -40.18
N THR A 204 -37.81 -25.42 -41.19
CA THR A 204 -39.17 -25.92 -41.01
C THR A 204 -39.42 -27.13 -41.90
N ASP A 205 -40.16 -28.10 -41.38
CA ASP A 205 -40.71 -29.18 -42.18
C ASP A 205 -42.24 -29.29 -42.00
N VAL A 206 -42.91 -29.74 -43.07
CA VAL A 206 -44.37 -29.85 -43.16
C VAL A 206 -44.79 -31.31 -43.23
N ILE A 207 -45.41 -31.78 -42.17
CA ILE A 207 -46.06 -33.09 -42.09
C ILE A 207 -47.38 -32.98 -42.84
N SER A 208 -47.60 -33.87 -43.81
CA SER A 208 -48.88 -34.03 -44.51
C SER A 208 -49.53 -35.35 -44.08
N PHE A 209 -50.71 -35.27 -43.46
CA PHE A 209 -51.53 -36.41 -43.08
C PHE A 209 -52.72 -36.53 -44.04
N ASN A 210 -52.88 -37.69 -44.66
CA ASN A 210 -53.95 -37.95 -45.64
C ASN A 210 -54.75 -39.18 -45.20
N VAL A 211 -56.08 -39.14 -45.37
CA VAL A 211 -57.00 -40.25 -45.07
C VAL A 211 -58.02 -40.44 -46.20
N GLY A 212 -58.25 -41.70 -46.59
CA GLY A 212 -59.09 -42.05 -47.74
C GLY A 212 -58.41 -41.82 -49.10
N GLU A 213 -59.08 -42.24 -50.18
CA GLU A 213 -58.61 -42.03 -51.56
C GLU A 213 -59.30 -40.82 -52.21
N PHE A 214 -58.56 -40.04 -53.00
CA PHE A 214 -59.12 -38.92 -53.76
C PHE A 214 -60.13 -39.42 -54.82
N PRO A 215 -61.33 -38.81 -54.97
CA PRO A 215 -61.70 -37.46 -54.49
C PRO A 215 -62.38 -37.39 -53.12
N ASP A 216 -62.71 -38.52 -52.50
CA ASP A 216 -63.57 -38.57 -51.31
C ASP A 216 -62.79 -38.58 -49.97
N GLY A 217 -61.45 -38.69 -50.05
CA GLY A 217 -60.52 -38.52 -48.93
C GLY A 217 -60.28 -37.06 -48.51
N ASP A 218 -59.71 -36.88 -47.32
CA ASP A 218 -59.40 -35.59 -46.70
C ASP A 218 -57.98 -35.58 -46.11
N GLY A 219 -57.48 -34.42 -45.69
CA GLY A 219 -56.14 -34.30 -45.14
C GLY A 219 -55.91 -33.06 -44.29
N ALA A 220 -54.90 -33.14 -43.42
CA ALA A 220 -54.48 -32.05 -42.54
C ALA A 220 -52.95 -31.95 -42.53
N THR A 221 -52.43 -30.77 -42.23
CA THR A 221 -50.99 -30.53 -42.16
C THR A 221 -50.56 -30.01 -40.79
N ALA A 222 -49.30 -30.26 -40.45
CA ALA A 222 -48.63 -29.67 -39.31
C ALA A 222 -47.23 -29.20 -39.71
N THR A 223 -46.73 -28.16 -39.06
CA THR A 223 -45.37 -27.64 -39.29
C THR A 223 -44.51 -27.78 -38.03
N THR A 224 -43.33 -28.37 -38.17
CA THR A 224 -42.32 -28.45 -37.12
C THR A 224 -41.18 -27.49 -37.43
N THR A 225 -40.76 -26.67 -36.47
CA THR A 225 -39.61 -25.77 -36.59
C THR A 225 -38.44 -26.26 -35.74
N ALA A 226 -37.23 -26.28 -36.31
CA ALA A 226 -36.00 -26.56 -35.58
C ALA A 226 -35.65 -25.41 -34.63
N GLY A 227 -35.47 -25.73 -33.36
CA GLY A 227 -34.98 -24.79 -32.35
C GLY A 227 -33.47 -24.53 -32.47
N GLN A 228 -33.02 -23.43 -31.87
CA GLN A 228 -31.60 -23.10 -31.82
C GLN A 228 -30.89 -23.87 -30.69
N THR A 229 -29.81 -24.56 -31.03
CA THR A 229 -28.79 -25.01 -30.08
C THR A 229 -27.62 -24.03 -30.13
N TYR A 230 -27.21 -23.54 -28.95
CA TYR A 230 -26.10 -22.61 -28.82
C TYR A 230 -24.83 -23.38 -28.48
N GLY A 231 -23.70 -22.99 -29.09
CA GLY A 231 -22.41 -23.61 -28.81
C GLY A 231 -21.26 -22.70 -29.25
N VAL A 232 -20.20 -22.64 -28.45
CA VAL A 232 -19.00 -21.87 -28.77
C VAL A 232 -17.74 -22.64 -28.37
N SER A 233 -16.69 -22.49 -29.17
CA SER A 233 -15.34 -22.90 -28.79
C SER A 233 -14.35 -21.77 -29.11
N ILE A 234 -13.28 -21.70 -28.33
CA ILE A 234 -12.18 -20.74 -28.51
C ILE A 234 -10.86 -21.48 -28.46
N ALA A 235 -9.98 -21.20 -29.42
CA ALA A 235 -8.67 -21.82 -29.53
C ALA A 235 -7.59 -20.77 -29.83
N LEU A 236 -6.36 -21.04 -29.40
CA LEU A 236 -5.20 -20.24 -29.79
C LEU A 236 -4.96 -20.36 -31.30
N GLY A 237 -4.90 -19.22 -31.99
CA GLY A 237 -4.57 -19.12 -33.40
C GLY A 237 -3.06 -18.91 -33.59
N THR A 238 -2.69 -17.78 -34.18
CA THR A 238 -1.29 -17.39 -34.44
C THR A 238 -0.81 -16.41 -33.39
N SER A 239 0.45 -16.53 -32.97
CA SER A 239 1.11 -15.53 -32.11
C SER A 239 2.36 -14.98 -32.81
N THR A 240 2.64 -13.68 -32.61
CA THR A 240 3.87 -13.01 -33.02
C THR A 240 4.85 -12.81 -31.86
N LEU A 241 4.66 -13.51 -30.74
CA LEU A 241 5.57 -13.48 -29.60
C LEU A 241 7.01 -13.81 -30.06
N PRO A 242 8.00 -12.95 -29.80
CA PRO A 242 9.39 -13.22 -30.17
C PRO A 242 9.99 -14.36 -29.32
N SER A 243 11.08 -14.97 -29.81
CA SER A 243 11.80 -16.04 -29.08
C SER A 243 12.53 -15.56 -27.83
N THR A 244 12.69 -14.24 -27.69
CA THR A 244 13.30 -13.54 -26.57
C THR A 244 12.51 -12.25 -26.43
N LEU A 245 11.94 -12.01 -25.25
CA LEU A 245 11.03 -10.90 -25.01
C LEU A 245 11.68 -9.90 -24.07
N ASN A 246 11.81 -8.65 -24.51
CA ASN A 246 12.44 -7.58 -23.77
C ASN A 246 11.41 -6.54 -23.28
N PRO A 247 11.71 -5.75 -22.23
CA PRO A 247 10.92 -4.58 -21.87
C PRO A 247 10.67 -3.64 -23.07
N GLY A 248 9.43 -3.20 -23.25
CA GLY A 248 9.00 -2.38 -24.40
C GLY A 248 8.58 -3.16 -25.66
N ASP A 249 8.85 -4.46 -25.77
CA ASP A 249 8.42 -5.26 -26.93
C ASP A 249 6.88 -5.30 -27.04
N SER A 250 6.38 -5.24 -28.28
CA SER A 250 4.94 -5.37 -28.58
C SER A 250 4.69 -6.53 -29.53
N PHE A 251 3.71 -7.35 -29.20
CA PHE A 251 3.34 -8.54 -29.97
C PHE A 251 1.83 -8.79 -29.94
N THR A 252 1.36 -9.61 -30.88
CA THR A 252 -0.06 -9.97 -30.97
C THR A 252 -0.27 -11.47 -30.87
N THR A 253 -1.42 -11.86 -30.36
CA THR A 253 -1.88 -13.25 -30.31
C THR A 253 -3.34 -13.30 -30.75
N SER A 254 -3.64 -14.06 -31.79
CA SER A 254 -5.01 -14.28 -32.24
C SER A 254 -5.64 -15.48 -31.56
N TYR A 255 -6.95 -15.39 -31.31
CA TYR A 255 -7.78 -16.44 -30.79
C TYR A 255 -8.92 -16.68 -31.78
N THR A 256 -8.99 -17.89 -32.32
CA THR A 256 -10.06 -18.30 -33.23
C THR A 256 -11.26 -18.75 -32.41
N VAL A 257 -12.40 -18.11 -32.64
CA VAL A 257 -13.70 -18.48 -32.09
C VAL A 257 -14.47 -19.21 -33.18
N THR A 258 -15.05 -20.36 -32.85
CA THR A 258 -15.88 -21.14 -33.75
C THR A 258 -17.26 -21.31 -33.14
N ASN A 259 -18.29 -21.00 -33.93
CA ASN A 259 -19.67 -21.31 -33.58
C ASN A 259 -19.91 -22.82 -33.74
N THR A 260 -20.33 -23.48 -32.65
CA THR A 260 -20.65 -24.91 -32.63
C THR A 260 -22.14 -25.19 -32.37
N GLY A 261 -22.98 -24.14 -32.39
CA GLY A 261 -24.43 -24.24 -32.48
C GLY A 261 -24.93 -24.46 -33.91
N ASN A 262 -26.23 -24.72 -34.07
CA ASN A 262 -26.89 -24.94 -35.37
C ASN A 262 -27.46 -23.65 -36.01
N GLY A 263 -27.10 -22.48 -35.50
CA GLY A 263 -27.69 -21.20 -35.90
C GLY A 263 -26.64 -20.09 -36.02
N ALA A 264 -27.02 -18.98 -36.64
CA ALA A 264 -26.17 -17.79 -36.64
C ALA A 264 -26.21 -17.13 -35.26
N ASP A 265 -25.04 -16.88 -34.68
CA ASP A 265 -24.90 -16.37 -33.32
C ASP A 265 -23.90 -15.21 -33.23
N THR A 266 -24.13 -14.37 -32.22
CA THR A 266 -23.25 -13.23 -31.88
C THR A 266 -22.42 -13.58 -30.66
N PHE A 267 -21.10 -13.44 -30.79
CA PHE A 267 -20.12 -13.75 -29.75
C PHE A 267 -19.32 -12.49 -29.40
N THR A 268 -19.10 -12.21 -28.12
CA THR A 268 -18.18 -11.16 -27.68
C THR A 268 -16.95 -11.79 -27.05
N VAL A 269 -15.77 -11.43 -27.56
CA VAL A 269 -14.48 -11.90 -27.06
C VAL A 269 -13.89 -10.85 -26.12
N PHE A 270 -13.53 -11.31 -24.93
CA PHE A 270 -12.84 -10.55 -23.90
C PHE A 270 -11.46 -11.16 -23.68
N PHE A 271 -10.45 -10.33 -23.53
CA PHE A 271 -9.13 -10.74 -23.05
C PHE A 271 -8.92 -10.17 -21.65
N ASP A 272 -8.07 -10.83 -20.88
CA ASP A 272 -7.54 -10.32 -19.61
C ASP A 272 -6.04 -10.58 -19.55
N ALA A 273 -5.25 -9.53 -19.34
CA ALA A 273 -3.79 -9.53 -19.24
C ALA A 273 -3.29 -8.17 -18.72
N SER A 274 -2.30 -8.16 -17.82
CA SER A 274 -1.74 -6.92 -17.27
C SER A 274 -0.91 -6.11 -18.27
N TRP A 275 -0.34 -6.75 -19.29
CA TRP A 275 0.42 -6.09 -20.37
C TRP A 275 -0.43 -5.72 -21.60
N MET A 276 -1.75 -5.63 -21.47
CA MET A 276 -2.64 -5.33 -22.60
C MET A 276 -2.68 -3.84 -22.94
N SER A 277 -2.51 -3.50 -24.21
CA SER A 277 -2.47 -2.10 -24.68
C SER A 277 -3.85 -1.41 -24.73
N GLY A 278 -4.93 -2.08 -24.32
CA GLY A 278 -6.30 -1.56 -24.27
C GLY A 278 -7.36 -2.68 -24.28
N SER A 279 -8.55 -2.42 -23.74
CA SER A 279 -9.62 -3.42 -23.60
C SER A 279 -10.15 -3.92 -24.96
N SER A 280 -10.05 -5.23 -25.19
CA SER A 280 -10.71 -5.90 -26.32
C SER A 280 -12.16 -6.25 -25.99
N GLY A 281 -13.08 -5.88 -26.88
CA GLY A 281 -14.47 -6.32 -26.87
C GLY A 281 -14.94 -6.57 -28.30
N THR A 282 -14.27 -7.47 -29.01
CA THR A 282 -14.60 -7.75 -30.42
C THR A 282 -15.88 -8.58 -30.48
N THR A 283 -16.90 -8.04 -31.13
CA THR A 283 -18.12 -8.79 -31.44
C THR A 283 -17.99 -9.47 -32.80
N LEU A 284 -18.13 -10.80 -32.81
CA LEU A 284 -18.11 -11.65 -34.00
C LEU A 284 -19.54 -12.15 -34.25
N ASN A 285 -20.01 -12.08 -35.50
CA ASN A 285 -21.29 -12.67 -35.92
C ASN A 285 -20.96 -13.85 -36.82
N LEU A 286 -21.22 -15.07 -36.35
CA LEU A 286 -20.77 -16.30 -37.00
C LEU A 286 -21.98 -17.16 -37.36
N ALA A 287 -22.07 -17.60 -38.61
CA ALA A 287 -22.99 -18.65 -39.02
C ALA A 287 -22.66 -20.00 -38.35
N GLU A 288 -23.55 -20.99 -38.52
CA GLU A 288 -23.31 -22.38 -38.10
C GLU A 288 -21.96 -22.89 -38.65
N GLY A 289 -21.10 -23.39 -37.76
CA GLY A 289 -19.77 -23.90 -38.11
C GLY A 289 -18.76 -22.88 -38.61
N GLU A 290 -19.08 -21.58 -38.62
CA GLU A 290 -18.17 -20.52 -39.02
C GLU A 290 -17.16 -20.18 -37.91
N SER A 291 -15.94 -19.83 -38.32
CA SER A 291 -14.86 -19.40 -37.44
C SER A 291 -14.34 -18.02 -37.86
N ASP A 292 -14.10 -17.13 -36.90
CA ASP A 292 -13.34 -15.89 -37.09
C ASP A 292 -12.39 -15.67 -35.90
N SER A 293 -11.47 -14.72 -36.01
CA SER A 293 -10.41 -14.50 -35.02
C SER A 293 -10.42 -13.10 -34.43
N SER A 294 -10.36 -13.01 -33.10
CA SER A 294 -10.06 -11.76 -32.39
C SER A 294 -8.57 -11.72 -32.01
N VAL A 295 -7.99 -10.53 -31.89
CA VAL A 295 -6.55 -10.33 -31.70
C VAL A 295 -6.27 -9.58 -30.40
N LEU A 296 -5.57 -10.24 -29.47
CA LEU A 296 -4.98 -9.64 -28.28
C LEU A 296 -3.67 -8.95 -28.69
N THR A 297 -3.55 -7.65 -28.40
CA THR A 297 -2.28 -6.91 -28.49
C THR A 297 -1.73 -6.70 -27.09
N MET A 298 -0.48 -7.10 -26.88
CA MET A 298 0.25 -6.87 -25.63
C MET A 298 1.52 -6.07 -25.90
N THR A 299 1.84 -5.21 -24.95
CA THR A 299 3.07 -4.42 -24.90
C THR A 299 3.70 -4.62 -23.53
N VAL A 300 4.90 -5.19 -23.48
CA VAL A 300 5.65 -5.31 -22.23
C VAL A 300 5.98 -3.91 -21.73
N PRO A 301 5.72 -3.57 -20.46
CA PRO A 301 6.09 -2.27 -19.91
C PRO A 301 7.58 -1.97 -20.12
N ALA A 302 7.92 -0.72 -20.44
CA ALA A 302 9.32 -0.32 -20.68
C ALA A 302 10.19 -0.38 -19.40
N ASP A 303 9.52 -0.33 -18.25
CA ASP A 303 10.04 -0.50 -16.89
C ASP A 303 9.84 -1.93 -16.34
N ALA A 304 9.49 -2.91 -17.18
CA ALA A 304 9.42 -4.30 -16.74
C ALA A 304 10.79 -4.80 -16.25
N ALA A 305 10.78 -5.56 -15.16
CA ALA A 305 11.95 -6.26 -14.61
C ALA A 305 12.32 -7.47 -15.46
N SER A 306 13.60 -7.87 -15.46
CA SER A 306 14.01 -9.17 -16.02
C SER A 306 13.24 -10.31 -15.36
N SER A 307 12.91 -11.35 -16.13
CA SER A 307 12.12 -12.50 -15.65
C SER A 307 10.71 -12.18 -15.11
N SER A 308 10.22 -10.94 -15.18
CA SER A 308 8.83 -10.59 -14.83
C SER A 308 7.85 -11.22 -15.82
N SER A 309 6.58 -11.38 -15.43
CA SER A 309 5.58 -12.03 -16.28
C SER A 309 4.20 -11.40 -16.23
N SER A 310 3.43 -11.58 -17.31
CA SER A 310 1.99 -11.36 -17.37
C SER A 310 1.33 -12.69 -17.70
N THR A 311 0.26 -13.02 -16.99
CA THR A 311 -0.71 -13.99 -17.47
C THR A 311 -1.61 -13.34 -18.52
N ALA A 312 -2.03 -14.13 -19.50
CA ALA A 312 -3.01 -13.73 -20.50
C ALA A 312 -4.08 -14.82 -20.63
N SER A 313 -5.35 -14.42 -20.62
CA SER A 313 -6.49 -15.30 -20.87
C SER A 313 -7.44 -14.69 -21.90
N ALA A 314 -8.18 -15.56 -22.58
CA ALA A 314 -9.27 -15.19 -23.46
C ALA A 314 -10.55 -15.87 -23.00
N SER A 315 -11.65 -15.14 -23.01
CA SER A 315 -12.99 -15.67 -22.81
C SER A 315 -13.93 -15.17 -23.90
N VAL A 316 -14.93 -15.98 -24.22
CA VAL A 316 -15.98 -15.64 -25.18
C VAL A 316 -17.32 -15.95 -24.56
N ALA A 317 -18.27 -15.02 -24.71
CA ALA A 317 -19.67 -15.18 -24.34
C ALA A 317 -20.56 -15.03 -25.58
N GLY A 318 -21.58 -15.87 -25.72
CA GLY A 318 -22.42 -15.95 -26.92
C GLY A 318 -23.93 -16.01 -26.68
N GLY A 319 -24.67 -16.24 -27.77
CA GLY A 319 -26.10 -16.51 -27.75
C GLY A 319 -26.47 -17.64 -26.76
N GLY A 320 -27.66 -17.57 -26.17
CA GLY A 320 -28.11 -18.55 -25.16
C GLY A 320 -27.31 -18.56 -23.85
N GLY A 321 -26.35 -17.65 -23.65
CA GLY A 321 -25.53 -17.58 -22.44
C GLY A 321 -24.36 -18.58 -22.42
N VAL A 322 -24.02 -19.20 -23.56
CA VAL A 322 -22.85 -20.10 -23.63
C VAL A 322 -21.55 -19.31 -23.48
N THR A 323 -20.58 -19.91 -22.80
CA THR A 323 -19.24 -19.34 -22.61
C THR A 323 -18.17 -20.38 -22.90
N ALA A 324 -17.01 -19.92 -23.38
CA ALA A 324 -15.79 -20.72 -23.45
C ALA A 324 -14.58 -19.85 -23.10
N SER A 325 -13.48 -20.48 -22.68
CA SER A 325 -12.25 -19.79 -22.30
C SER A 325 -11.01 -20.53 -22.78
N TYR A 326 -9.92 -19.77 -22.95
CA TYR A 326 -8.59 -20.28 -23.26
C TYR A 326 -7.55 -19.56 -22.39
N GLY A 327 -6.74 -20.33 -21.66
CA GLY A 327 -5.71 -19.83 -20.76
C GLY A 327 -5.89 -20.35 -19.32
N PRO A 328 -5.18 -19.76 -18.34
CA PRO A 328 -4.18 -18.70 -18.51
C PRO A 328 -2.92 -19.19 -19.24
N GLN A 329 -2.27 -18.29 -19.97
CA GLN A 329 -0.92 -18.49 -20.53
C GLN A 329 0.02 -17.48 -19.89
N THR A 330 1.17 -17.94 -19.38
CA THR A 330 2.19 -17.06 -18.80
C THR A 330 3.17 -16.62 -19.89
N ILE A 331 3.31 -15.31 -20.07
CA ILE A 331 4.36 -14.71 -20.89
C ILE A 331 5.39 -14.07 -19.96
N THR A 332 6.67 -14.42 -20.13
CA THR A 332 7.77 -13.99 -19.27
C THR A 332 8.78 -13.17 -20.07
N VAL A 333 9.24 -12.04 -19.51
CA VAL A 333 10.40 -11.28 -19.98
C VAL A 333 11.64 -12.16 -19.87
N ALA A 334 12.59 -12.03 -20.79
CA ALA A 334 13.82 -12.81 -20.73
C ALA A 334 14.64 -12.50 -19.45
N ASP A 335 15.49 -13.46 -19.07
CA ASP A 335 16.43 -13.27 -17.97
C ASP A 335 17.53 -12.27 -18.36
N SER A 336 18.05 -11.52 -17.38
CA SER A 336 19.18 -10.58 -17.55
C SER A 336 18.96 -9.46 -18.59
N THR A 337 17.71 -9.13 -18.93
CA THR A 337 17.38 -8.01 -19.84
C THR A 337 17.83 -6.65 -19.33
N ARG A 338 18.05 -6.50 -18.01
CA ARG A 338 18.74 -5.35 -17.40
C ARG A 338 20.05 -5.85 -16.81
N SER A 339 21.14 -5.68 -17.54
CA SER A 339 22.45 -6.18 -17.11
C SER A 339 23.54 -5.17 -17.43
N ALA A 340 24.58 -5.15 -16.59
CA ALA A 340 25.74 -4.29 -16.77
C ALA A 340 27.04 -5.10 -16.63
N SER A 341 28.10 -4.59 -17.26
CA SER A 341 29.47 -5.02 -17.02
C SER A 341 30.34 -3.82 -16.65
N VAL A 342 31.41 -4.09 -15.92
CA VAL A 342 32.12 -3.08 -15.12
C VAL A 342 33.63 -3.25 -15.30
N SER A 343 34.35 -2.14 -15.45
CA SER A 343 35.83 -2.12 -15.46
C SER A 343 36.34 -0.81 -14.88
N THR A 344 37.45 -0.85 -14.14
CA THR A 344 38.18 0.34 -13.69
C THR A 344 39.27 0.75 -14.69
N ASP A 345 39.75 2.00 -14.61
CA ASP A 345 40.89 2.47 -15.40
C ASP A 345 42.26 1.95 -14.94
N SER A 346 42.32 1.34 -13.75
CA SER A 346 43.46 0.57 -13.24
C SER A 346 42.99 -0.61 -12.39
N ASP A 347 43.73 -1.71 -12.41
CA ASP A 347 43.52 -2.85 -11.50
C ASP A 347 43.99 -2.53 -10.07
N SER A 348 44.79 -1.47 -9.88
CA SER A 348 45.29 -1.07 -8.58
C SER A 348 45.52 0.44 -8.42
N TYR A 349 45.34 0.94 -7.20
CA TYR A 349 45.58 2.34 -6.82
C TYR A 349 46.49 2.40 -5.60
N GLY A 350 47.37 3.40 -5.54
CA GLY A 350 48.32 3.55 -4.45
C GLY A 350 48.36 4.97 -3.91
N HIS A 351 48.29 5.12 -2.60
CA HIS A 351 48.40 6.39 -1.89
C HIS A 351 49.16 6.23 -0.57
N ASN A 352 49.60 7.34 0.01
CA ASN A 352 50.21 7.36 1.33
C ASN A 352 49.11 7.40 2.41
N ALA A 353 49.36 6.79 3.57
CA ALA A 353 48.41 6.80 4.69
C ALA A 353 47.96 8.24 5.03
N GLY A 354 46.64 8.46 5.15
CA GLY A 354 46.04 9.78 5.37
C GLY A 354 45.85 10.63 4.09
N SER A 355 46.27 10.14 2.93
CA SER A 355 45.92 10.70 1.61
C SER A 355 44.79 9.89 0.96
N SER A 356 44.44 10.22 -0.29
CA SER A 356 43.53 9.42 -1.13
C SER A 356 44.11 9.22 -2.53
N ALA A 357 43.53 8.29 -3.28
CA ALA A 357 43.71 8.14 -4.72
C ALA A 357 42.36 8.35 -5.44
N THR A 358 42.42 8.76 -6.70
CA THR A 358 41.24 8.93 -7.57
C THR A 358 41.37 8.03 -8.79
N GLY A 359 40.26 7.42 -9.20
CA GLY A 359 40.17 6.57 -10.39
C GLY A 359 38.86 6.77 -11.13
N THR A 360 38.66 6.06 -12.23
CA THR A 360 37.39 6.02 -12.95
C THR A 360 36.86 4.60 -13.10
N VAL A 361 35.58 4.42 -12.83
CA VAL A 361 34.82 3.22 -13.20
C VAL A 361 34.14 3.47 -14.53
N THR A 362 34.17 2.49 -15.42
CA THR A 362 33.40 2.45 -16.66
C THR A 362 32.37 1.33 -16.58
N ILE A 363 31.14 1.66 -16.93
CA ILE A 363 29.96 0.81 -16.87
C ILE A 363 29.44 0.68 -18.29
N LEU A 364 29.34 -0.55 -18.79
CA LEU A 364 28.71 -0.90 -20.07
C LEU A 364 27.35 -1.52 -19.78
N ASN A 365 26.27 -0.89 -20.26
CA ASN A 365 24.96 -1.52 -20.26
C ASN A 365 24.94 -2.65 -21.32
N THR A 366 24.69 -3.88 -20.88
CA THR A 366 24.57 -5.07 -21.73
C THR A 366 23.12 -5.51 -21.95
N GLY A 367 22.16 -4.81 -21.37
CA GLY A 367 20.72 -5.01 -21.51
C GLY A 367 20.01 -3.82 -22.18
N VAL A 368 18.70 -3.71 -21.95
CA VAL A 368 17.86 -2.58 -22.39
C VAL A 368 18.19 -1.28 -21.65
N GLU A 369 17.61 -0.14 -22.06
CA GLU A 369 17.76 1.13 -21.35
C GLU A 369 17.43 1.00 -19.85
N ALA A 370 18.41 1.36 -19.02
CA ALA A 370 18.45 1.04 -17.60
C ALA A 370 19.09 2.17 -16.80
N THR A 371 18.72 2.27 -15.53
CA THR A 371 19.38 3.17 -14.56
C THR A 371 19.99 2.30 -13.47
N PHE A 372 21.30 2.45 -13.30
CA PHE A 372 22.07 1.69 -12.34
C PHE A 372 22.43 2.58 -11.14
N ALA A 373 22.07 2.14 -9.94
CA ALA A 373 22.57 2.69 -8.70
C ALA A 373 23.96 2.10 -8.40
N VAL A 374 24.88 2.94 -7.93
CA VAL A 374 26.26 2.54 -7.63
C VAL A 374 26.53 2.81 -6.16
N SER A 375 26.95 1.76 -5.46
CA SER A 375 27.25 1.82 -4.03
C SER A 375 28.63 1.25 -3.75
N ALA A 376 29.38 1.96 -2.91
CA ALA A 376 30.60 1.43 -2.32
C ALA A 376 30.21 0.40 -1.24
N THR A 377 30.80 -0.79 -1.31
CA THR A 377 30.66 -1.78 -0.22
C THR A 377 31.50 -1.37 0.99
N ASP A 378 32.65 -0.75 0.72
CA ASP A 378 33.62 -0.31 1.70
C ASP A 378 33.51 1.20 1.94
N GLY A 379 33.37 1.61 3.21
CA GLY A 379 33.26 3.04 3.60
C GLY A 379 34.50 3.90 3.32
N GLU A 380 35.56 3.30 2.78
CA GLU A 380 36.77 3.97 2.33
C GLU A 380 36.70 4.43 0.85
N LEU A 381 35.61 4.08 0.13
CA LEU A 381 35.36 4.42 -1.27
C LEU A 381 34.15 5.36 -1.41
N SER A 382 34.26 6.34 -2.29
CA SER A 382 33.20 7.31 -2.62
C SER A 382 33.14 7.57 -4.12
N PHE A 383 31.93 7.75 -4.66
CA PHE A 383 31.68 8.07 -6.07
C PHE A 383 31.16 9.50 -6.20
N GLU A 384 31.44 10.18 -7.32
CA GLU A 384 30.89 11.52 -7.61
C GLU A 384 29.36 11.52 -7.85
N SER A 385 28.79 10.38 -8.26
CA SER A 385 27.36 10.17 -8.44
C SER A 385 26.96 8.80 -7.88
N SER A 386 25.74 8.72 -7.33
CA SER A 386 25.14 7.47 -6.86
C SER A 386 24.35 6.72 -7.95
N THR A 387 24.12 7.32 -9.13
CA THR A 387 23.37 6.70 -10.24
C THR A 387 23.91 7.08 -11.61
N ILE A 388 23.66 6.21 -12.60
CA ILE A 388 23.87 6.48 -14.03
C ILE A 388 22.78 5.82 -14.88
N THR A 389 22.22 6.56 -15.85
CA THR A 389 21.26 6.03 -16.83
C THR A 389 21.97 5.81 -18.16
N LEU A 390 21.82 4.61 -18.74
CA LEU A 390 22.50 4.20 -19.97
C LEU A 390 21.50 3.53 -20.93
N ALA A 391 21.49 3.97 -22.19
CA ALA A 391 20.79 3.26 -23.27
C ALA A 391 21.42 1.88 -23.53
N GLU A 392 20.72 1.03 -24.29
CA GLU A 392 21.20 -0.29 -24.71
C GLU A 392 22.60 -0.20 -25.36
N GLY A 393 23.54 -1.02 -24.89
CA GLY A 393 24.91 -1.06 -25.40
C GLY A 393 25.77 0.18 -25.13
N ALA A 394 25.26 1.18 -24.39
CA ALA A 394 25.99 2.41 -24.09
C ALA A 394 26.99 2.22 -22.95
N THR A 395 28.13 2.93 -23.03
CA THR A 395 29.10 3.03 -21.94
C THR A 395 29.03 4.39 -21.27
N GLY A 396 29.09 4.42 -19.94
CA GLY A 396 29.30 5.62 -19.14
C GLY A 396 30.45 5.44 -18.17
N SER A 397 31.07 6.54 -17.76
CA SER A 397 32.17 6.52 -16.79
C SER A 397 31.88 7.48 -15.63
N MET A 398 32.29 7.11 -14.43
CA MET A 398 32.18 7.92 -13.23
C MET A 398 33.51 7.95 -12.48
N ALA A 399 33.87 9.10 -11.92
CA ALA A 399 35.04 9.19 -11.06
C ALA A 399 34.71 8.71 -9.63
N PHE A 400 35.73 8.17 -8.97
CA PHE A 400 35.67 7.77 -7.57
C PHE A 400 36.93 8.22 -6.83
N THR A 401 36.80 8.40 -5.51
CA THR A 401 37.90 8.66 -4.59
C THR A 401 37.96 7.55 -3.56
N VAL A 402 39.14 6.94 -3.39
CA VAL A 402 39.42 5.92 -2.38
C VAL A 402 40.43 6.45 -1.37
N ALA A 403 40.09 6.39 -0.09
CA ALA A 403 40.85 6.91 1.04
C ALA A 403 41.16 5.80 2.06
N ALA A 404 41.61 4.65 1.55
CA ALA A 404 41.82 3.47 2.38
C ALA A 404 42.85 3.70 3.50
N SER A 405 42.57 3.14 4.67
CA SER A 405 43.44 3.19 5.85
C SER A 405 44.50 2.09 5.87
N SER A 406 44.29 1.00 5.11
CA SER A 406 45.21 -0.12 4.97
C SER A 406 45.14 -0.74 3.57
N SER A 407 46.18 -1.49 3.17
CA SER A 407 46.22 -2.16 1.88
C SER A 407 45.29 -3.38 1.84
N GLY A 408 44.48 -3.50 0.79
CA GLY A 408 43.51 -4.57 0.62
C GLY A 408 42.75 -4.45 -0.71
N ASP A 409 41.86 -5.38 -1.00
CA ASP A 409 40.95 -5.27 -2.14
C ASP A 409 39.70 -4.47 -1.71
N VAL A 410 39.33 -3.47 -2.50
CA VAL A 410 38.13 -2.66 -2.30
C VAL A 410 37.07 -3.08 -3.31
N THR A 411 35.83 -3.18 -2.86
CA THR A 411 34.70 -3.65 -3.67
C THR A 411 33.58 -2.63 -3.76
N PHE A 412 32.84 -2.69 -4.86
CA PHE A 412 31.63 -1.90 -5.07
C PHE A 412 30.61 -2.67 -5.89
N THR A 413 29.35 -2.27 -5.78
CA THR A 413 28.24 -2.88 -6.51
C THR A 413 27.51 -1.85 -7.36
N ILE A 414 26.99 -2.34 -8.48
CA ILE A 414 26.19 -1.62 -9.45
C ILE A 414 24.91 -2.43 -9.59
N VAL A 415 23.78 -1.81 -9.25
CA VAL A 415 22.49 -2.47 -9.08
C VAL A 415 21.48 -1.77 -10.00
N ASP A 416 20.80 -2.51 -10.87
CA ASP A 416 19.69 -1.95 -11.64
C ASP A 416 18.55 -1.52 -10.68
N VAL A 417 18.03 -0.31 -10.87
CA VAL A 417 17.05 0.30 -9.96
C VAL A 417 15.65 -0.35 -10.04
N ILE A 418 15.36 -1.09 -11.11
CA ILE A 418 14.06 -1.72 -11.34
C ILE A 418 14.04 -3.18 -10.86
N ASP A 419 15.03 -3.99 -11.26
CA ASP A 419 15.03 -5.43 -10.97
C ASP A 419 16.11 -5.90 -10.00
N GLY A 420 16.96 -4.99 -9.52
CA GLY A 420 17.99 -5.32 -8.55
C GLY A 420 19.16 -6.14 -9.11
N SER A 421 19.26 -6.31 -10.44
CA SER A 421 20.37 -7.05 -11.06
C SER A 421 21.71 -6.44 -10.69
N VAL A 422 22.58 -7.25 -10.07
CA VAL A 422 23.86 -6.80 -9.51
C VAL A 422 25.03 -7.15 -10.42
N ALA A 423 25.85 -6.16 -10.76
CA ALA A 423 27.22 -6.32 -11.20
C ALA A 423 28.18 -5.81 -10.12
N SER A 424 29.29 -6.49 -9.88
CA SER A 424 30.31 -6.08 -8.90
C SER A 424 31.64 -5.77 -9.57
N GLY A 425 32.32 -4.75 -9.03
CA GLY A 425 33.70 -4.42 -9.38
C GLY A 425 34.60 -4.48 -8.16
N SER A 426 35.89 -4.73 -8.41
CA SER A 426 36.92 -4.82 -7.37
C SER A 426 38.27 -4.35 -7.92
N PHE A 427 39.05 -3.66 -7.09
CA PHE A 427 40.43 -3.28 -7.39
C PHE A 427 41.28 -3.33 -6.12
N SER A 428 42.60 -3.53 -6.28
CA SER A 428 43.52 -3.58 -5.14
C SER A 428 44.02 -2.19 -4.75
N VAL A 429 44.08 -1.90 -3.46
CA VAL A 429 44.60 -0.64 -2.91
C VAL A 429 45.89 -0.89 -2.14
N THR A 430 46.91 -0.09 -2.42
CA THR A 430 48.20 -0.10 -1.71
C THR A 430 48.36 1.17 -0.90
N VAL A 431 48.19 1.06 0.41
CA VAL A 431 48.43 2.16 1.36
C VAL A 431 49.88 2.10 1.82
N ASN A 432 50.69 3.05 1.38
CA ASN A 432 52.05 3.19 1.88
C ASN A 432 51.99 3.72 3.32
N THR A 433 52.64 3.03 4.26
CA THR A 433 52.90 3.52 5.62
C THR A 433 54.37 3.92 5.75
N PHE A 434 54.66 4.90 6.60
CA PHE A 434 56.02 5.38 6.80
C PHE A 434 56.95 4.24 7.25
N ASN A 435 58.11 4.11 6.60
CA ASN A 435 59.09 3.09 6.96
C ASN A 435 59.77 3.39 8.31
N THR A 436 59.20 2.87 9.39
CA THR A 436 59.67 3.06 10.77
C THR A 436 61.11 2.62 11.03
N VAL A 437 61.71 1.78 10.18
CA VAL A 437 63.12 1.37 10.27
C VAL A 437 64.08 2.55 10.02
N LEU A 438 63.62 3.63 9.39
CA LEU A 438 64.40 4.86 9.20
C LEU A 438 64.51 5.73 10.47
N LEU A 439 63.74 5.44 11.51
CA LEU A 439 63.88 6.10 12.81
C LEU A 439 64.92 5.37 13.65
N THR A 440 66.18 5.77 13.48
CA THR A 440 67.28 5.25 14.30
C THR A 440 67.21 5.78 15.73
N THR A 441 67.85 5.07 16.65
CA THR A 441 67.97 5.48 18.06
C THR A 441 69.35 6.07 18.37
N ASP A 442 70.07 6.55 17.36
CA ASP A 442 71.44 7.08 17.49
C ASP A 442 71.49 8.54 17.03
N THR A 443 71.81 9.44 17.96
CA THR A 443 71.92 10.89 17.69
C THR A 443 73.07 11.24 16.74
N SER A 444 74.02 10.33 16.48
CA SER A 444 75.11 10.56 15.54
C SER A 444 74.70 10.52 14.07
N ASP A 445 73.49 10.03 13.76
CA ASP A 445 72.90 10.10 12.42
C ASP A 445 72.46 11.54 12.02
N CYS A 446 72.28 12.42 13.01
CA CYS A 446 71.99 13.83 12.81
C CYS A 446 73.14 14.56 12.08
N GLY A 447 72.88 14.98 10.85
CA GLY A 447 73.87 15.61 9.96
C GLY A 447 74.17 14.82 8.69
N SER A 448 73.63 13.61 8.55
CA SER A 448 73.52 12.97 7.23
C SER A 448 72.44 13.65 6.37
N ALA A 449 72.52 13.52 5.05
CA ALA A 449 71.55 14.12 4.13
C ALA A 449 70.14 13.49 4.18
N ALA A 450 69.94 12.41 4.94
CA ALA A 450 68.67 11.69 5.05
C ALA A 450 67.82 12.08 6.27
N TYR A 451 68.42 12.78 7.25
CA TYR A 451 67.78 13.08 8.53
C TYR A 451 67.91 14.56 8.89
N SER A 452 66.79 15.19 9.23
CA SER A 452 66.74 16.57 9.72
C SER A 452 66.56 16.55 11.23
N CYS A 453 67.53 17.05 11.99
CA CYS A 453 67.44 17.13 13.45
C CYS A 453 67.31 18.58 13.91
N VAL A 454 66.33 18.84 14.76
CA VAL A 454 66.09 20.14 15.39
C VAL A 454 66.31 19.99 16.90
N THR A 455 67.28 20.70 17.43
CA THR A 455 67.54 20.83 18.87
C THR A 455 66.61 21.86 19.49
N ASP A 456 66.24 21.68 20.76
CA ASP A 456 65.55 22.70 21.54
C ASP A 456 66.42 23.97 21.71
N ASP A 457 66.00 25.07 21.10
CA ASP A 457 66.68 26.37 21.14
C ASP A 457 66.76 26.95 22.57
N ALA A 458 65.82 26.61 23.46
CA ALA A 458 65.81 27.10 24.84
C ALA A 458 67.00 26.56 25.67
N GLY A 459 67.55 25.41 25.28
CA GLY A 459 68.73 24.82 25.92
C GLY A 459 70.06 25.51 25.60
N GLY A 460 70.05 26.54 24.74
CA GLY A 460 71.25 27.27 24.36
C GLY A 460 72.27 26.41 23.62
N PHE A 461 71.84 25.58 22.68
CA PHE A 461 72.74 24.66 21.99
C PHE A 461 73.81 25.40 21.16
N ALA A 462 75.07 25.33 21.58
CA ALA A 462 76.19 26.05 20.97
C ALA A 462 77.45 25.19 20.90
N SER A 463 78.18 25.27 19.78
CA SER A 463 79.43 24.52 19.55
C SER A 463 79.35 23.00 19.77
N GLY A 464 78.16 22.40 19.65
CA GLY A 464 77.93 20.96 19.80
C GLY A 464 77.55 20.50 21.22
N VAL A 465 77.29 21.41 22.15
CA VAL A 465 76.83 21.12 23.52
C VAL A 465 75.69 22.04 23.94
N TYR A 466 74.86 21.61 24.88
CA TYR A 466 73.92 22.49 25.59
C TYR A 466 74.70 23.34 26.59
N THR A 467 74.37 24.64 26.71
CA THR A 467 75.05 25.57 27.63
C THR A 467 74.29 25.85 28.92
N ASN A 468 73.10 25.28 29.08
CA ASN A 468 72.27 25.40 30.28
C ASN A 468 72.03 24.00 30.89
N ALA A 469 72.03 23.90 32.23
CA ALA A 469 71.55 22.70 32.91
C ALA A 469 70.05 22.50 32.68
N GLY A 470 69.59 21.25 32.62
CA GLY A 470 68.20 20.92 32.32
C GLY A 470 68.02 19.64 31.51
N THR A 471 66.78 19.34 31.14
CA THR A 471 66.45 18.24 30.21
C THR A 471 65.97 18.84 28.90
N TRP A 472 66.71 18.54 27.83
CA TRP A 472 66.56 19.13 26.52
C TRP A 472 66.22 18.06 25.48
N TYR A 473 65.43 18.43 24.48
CA TYR A 473 64.97 17.52 23.44
C TYR A 473 65.67 17.79 22.11
N THR A 474 65.97 16.72 21.37
CA THR A 474 66.36 16.78 19.96
C THR A 474 65.37 15.97 19.15
N THR A 475 64.62 16.63 18.27
CA THR A 475 63.64 15.98 17.39
C THR A 475 64.31 15.66 16.06
N MET A 476 64.48 14.38 15.76
CA MET A 476 64.89 13.91 14.44
C MET A 476 63.65 13.66 13.58
N THR A 477 63.69 14.12 12.34
CA THR A 477 62.71 13.86 11.28
C THR A 477 63.40 13.10 10.15
N ALA A 478 62.85 11.94 9.78
CA ALA A 478 63.30 11.12 8.66
C ALA A 478 62.23 11.12 7.56
N THR A 479 62.65 11.14 6.29
CA THR A 479 61.75 11.03 5.13
C THR A 479 62.04 9.73 4.38
N ASP A 480 61.00 8.95 4.08
CA ASP A 480 61.14 7.69 3.37
C ASP A 480 61.08 7.84 1.83
N SER A 481 61.26 6.73 1.10
CA SER A 481 61.24 6.72 -0.37
C SER A 481 59.89 7.07 -0.98
N ASN A 482 58.81 7.04 -0.20
CA ASN A 482 57.45 7.41 -0.60
C ASN A 482 57.12 8.87 -0.23
N GLY A 483 58.09 9.61 0.33
CA GLY A 483 57.95 11.01 0.74
C GLY A 483 57.22 11.20 2.08
N MET A 484 56.92 10.13 2.82
CA MET A 484 56.32 10.25 4.16
C MET A 484 57.40 10.60 5.18
N THR A 485 57.00 11.35 6.22
CA THR A 485 57.87 11.70 7.33
C THR A 485 57.48 10.97 8.61
N GLY A 486 58.47 10.61 9.40
CA GLY A 486 58.33 10.15 10.78
C GLY A 486 59.29 10.90 11.68
N THR A 487 59.01 10.95 12.98
CA THR A 487 59.84 11.64 13.96
C THR A 487 60.24 10.74 15.13
N HIS A 488 61.41 11.02 15.71
CA HIS A 488 61.87 10.41 16.96
C HIS A 488 62.52 11.49 17.84
N THR A 489 62.23 11.47 19.14
CA THR A 489 62.68 12.49 20.09
C THR A 489 63.71 11.92 21.05
N PHE A 490 64.94 12.44 20.95
CA PHE A 490 66.01 12.16 21.88
C PHE A 490 65.93 13.07 23.10
N THR A 491 66.25 12.55 24.28
CA THR A 491 66.26 13.31 25.54
C THR A 491 67.70 13.38 26.07
N THR A 492 68.21 14.60 26.28
CA THR A 492 69.54 14.86 26.85
C THR A 492 69.38 15.59 28.17
N THR A 493 70.01 15.11 29.24
CA THR A 493 69.96 15.76 30.57
C THR A 493 71.34 16.24 30.97
N ILE A 494 71.47 17.54 31.23
CA ILE A 494 72.63 18.19 31.83
C ILE A 494 72.31 18.46 33.30
N ALA A 495 73.13 17.96 34.22
CA ALA A 495 72.92 18.13 35.66
C ALA A 495 73.62 19.40 36.17
N ASN A 496 72.94 20.18 37.02
CA ASN A 496 73.48 21.43 37.57
C ASN A 496 74.67 21.20 38.52
N SER A 497 75.67 22.08 38.47
CA SER A 497 76.67 22.26 39.53
C SER A 497 76.33 23.49 40.39
N GLU A 498 76.59 23.42 41.70
CA GLU A 498 76.43 24.60 42.57
C GLU A 498 77.60 25.59 42.36
N PRO A 499 77.35 26.91 42.35
CA PRO A 499 78.38 27.91 42.10
C PRO A 499 79.42 27.94 43.21
N THR A 500 80.64 28.37 42.93
CA THR A 500 81.73 28.37 43.92
C THR A 500 81.95 29.74 44.55
N VAL A 501 81.88 29.83 45.88
CA VAL A 501 82.17 31.06 46.66
C VAL A 501 83.45 30.90 47.46
N SER A 502 84.41 31.80 47.24
CA SER A 502 85.68 31.84 47.99
C SER A 502 85.47 32.19 49.47
N ALA A 503 86.39 31.75 50.34
CA ALA A 503 86.35 32.06 51.77
C ALA A 503 86.43 33.58 52.06
N LEU A 504 85.57 34.05 52.96
CA LEU A 504 85.40 35.46 53.28
C LEU A 504 86.40 35.95 54.34
N ASN A 505 87.04 37.09 54.07
CA ASN A 505 87.99 37.73 54.99
C ASN A 505 87.43 39.06 55.52
N ALA A 506 87.13 39.11 56.83
CA ALA A 506 86.71 40.33 57.51
C ALA A 506 87.92 41.21 57.92
N PRO A 507 87.85 42.55 57.74
CA PRO A 507 88.87 43.47 58.26
C PRO A 507 88.93 43.47 59.80
N ALA A 508 90.14 43.50 60.35
CA ALA A 508 90.35 43.53 61.80
C ALA A 508 90.45 44.96 62.35
N GLY A 509 89.88 45.19 63.55
CA GLY A 509 89.96 46.47 64.25
C GLY A 509 88.91 47.51 63.80
N THR A 510 87.79 47.06 63.23
CA THR A 510 86.67 47.91 62.83
C THR A 510 86.03 48.61 64.05
N ILE A 511 85.69 49.89 63.90
CA ILE A 511 85.09 50.73 64.96
C ILE A 511 83.77 51.30 64.44
N ALA A 512 82.75 51.32 65.28
CA ALA A 512 81.43 51.82 64.91
C ALA A 512 81.47 53.26 64.35
N GLN A 513 80.61 53.55 63.38
CA GLN A 513 80.54 54.82 62.63
C GLN A 513 81.81 55.16 61.82
N THR A 514 82.59 54.15 61.41
CA THR A 514 83.66 54.29 60.43
C THR A 514 83.38 53.39 59.22
N ALA A 515 83.42 53.96 58.01
CA ALA A 515 83.25 53.20 56.78
C ALA A 515 84.46 52.27 56.52
N GLN A 516 84.17 51.01 56.22
CA GLN A 516 85.13 49.94 56.01
C GLN A 516 85.00 49.41 54.58
N ASP A 517 86.14 49.23 53.91
CA ASP A 517 86.24 48.55 52.62
C ASP A 517 86.29 47.02 52.83
N PHE A 518 85.45 46.30 52.09
CA PHE A 518 85.44 44.85 51.94
C PHE A 518 85.79 44.47 50.51
N SER A 519 86.46 43.33 50.32
CA SER A 519 86.80 42.78 49.01
C SER A 519 86.37 41.33 48.96
N PHE A 520 85.53 41.00 47.99
CA PHE A 520 85.02 39.65 47.74
C PHE A 520 85.56 39.17 46.40
N SER A 521 86.01 37.91 46.30
CA SER A 521 86.26 37.30 44.99
C SER A 521 84.94 37.12 44.27
N VAL A 522 84.92 37.32 42.95
CA VAL A 522 83.76 36.98 42.14
C VAL A 522 83.57 35.46 42.16
N PRO A 523 82.35 34.94 42.41
CA PRO A 523 82.08 33.51 42.36
C PRO A 523 82.22 32.96 40.93
N GLU A 524 82.61 31.69 40.80
CA GLU A 524 82.74 30.99 39.53
C GLU A 524 81.75 29.83 39.46
N ASP A 525 81.12 29.64 38.30
CA ASP A 525 80.25 28.52 37.98
C ASP A 525 80.83 27.71 36.81
N THR A 526 80.64 26.39 36.80
CA THR A 526 81.33 25.46 35.89
C THR A 526 80.49 24.96 34.73
N ASP A 527 79.17 24.96 34.84
CA ASP A 527 78.22 24.54 33.81
C ASP A 527 77.19 25.63 33.45
N GLY A 528 77.33 26.82 34.03
CA GLY A 528 76.44 27.94 33.83
C GLY A 528 77.11 29.31 34.05
N THR A 529 76.32 30.27 34.51
CA THR A 529 76.74 31.65 34.82
C THR A 529 76.11 32.13 36.12
N ILE A 530 76.85 32.95 36.87
CA ILE A 530 76.33 33.58 38.10
C ILE A 530 75.28 34.62 37.72
N THR A 531 74.04 34.44 38.22
CA THR A 531 72.97 35.42 38.06
C THR A 531 73.08 36.53 39.08
N GLN A 532 73.32 36.19 40.35
CA GLN A 532 73.39 37.15 41.46
C GLN A 532 74.44 36.75 42.50
N PHE A 533 75.12 37.75 43.06
CA PHE A 533 75.99 37.61 44.23
C PHE A 533 75.56 38.60 45.32
N VAL A 534 74.99 38.09 46.41
CA VAL A 534 74.38 38.85 47.49
C VAL A 534 75.30 38.83 48.71
N ILE A 535 75.65 40.01 49.23
CA ILE A 535 76.47 40.20 50.42
C ILE A 535 75.62 40.85 51.50
N ASP A 536 75.23 40.11 52.53
CA ASP A 536 74.60 40.62 53.75
C ASP A 536 75.69 40.90 54.80
N PHE A 537 75.68 42.08 55.42
CA PHE A 537 76.65 42.46 56.45
C PHE A 537 76.24 42.04 57.87
N GLY A 538 75.05 41.45 58.05
CA GLY A 538 74.55 40.95 59.33
C GLY A 538 73.97 42.02 60.25
N ASP A 539 73.97 43.29 59.84
CA ASP A 539 73.35 44.41 60.57
C ASP A 539 72.00 44.86 59.96
N GLY A 540 71.48 44.08 59.01
CA GLY A 540 70.25 44.36 58.27
C GLY A 540 70.44 45.11 56.95
N ASN A 541 71.70 45.40 56.55
CA ASN A 541 72.03 45.93 55.23
C ASN A 541 72.71 44.86 54.37
N SER A 542 72.32 44.80 53.09
CA SER A 542 72.95 43.94 52.09
C SER A 542 73.22 44.69 50.79
N VAL A 543 74.08 44.11 49.95
CA VAL A 543 74.39 44.55 48.59
C VAL A 543 74.25 43.36 47.66
N THR A 544 73.41 43.49 46.63
CA THR A 544 73.33 42.53 45.52
C THR A 544 74.16 43.05 44.36
N LEU A 545 74.91 42.16 43.71
CA LEU A 545 75.64 42.38 42.48
C LEU A 545 75.08 41.40 41.45
N ASP A 546 74.48 41.90 40.38
CA ASP A 546 73.96 41.07 39.29
C ASP A 546 75.10 40.68 38.32
N SER A 547 74.83 39.80 37.35
CA SER A 547 75.81 39.33 36.35
C SER A 547 76.67 40.45 35.73
N ASP A 548 76.06 41.60 35.41
CA ASP A 548 76.71 42.74 34.75
C ASP A 548 77.72 43.47 35.68
N ASP A 549 77.55 43.39 37.00
CA ASP A 549 78.50 43.94 37.98
C ASP A 549 79.72 43.03 38.18
N LEU A 550 79.57 41.75 37.88
CA LEU A 550 80.58 40.70 38.04
C LEU A 550 81.41 40.48 36.75
N ASP A 551 80.85 40.76 35.58
CA ASP A 551 81.47 40.46 34.28
C ASP A 551 82.90 41.00 34.13
N GLY A 552 83.80 40.13 33.68
CA GLY A 552 85.22 40.41 33.48
C GLY A 552 86.02 40.74 34.74
N ARG A 553 85.48 40.55 35.96
CA ARG A 553 86.15 40.88 37.24
C ARG A 553 86.50 39.64 38.03
N ASN A 554 87.67 39.66 38.68
CA ASN A 554 88.08 38.60 39.61
C ASN A 554 87.71 38.92 41.07
N ALA A 555 87.42 40.18 41.38
CA ALA A 555 87.03 40.64 42.71
C ALA A 555 86.20 41.92 42.64
N VAL A 556 85.33 42.10 43.62
CA VAL A 556 84.43 43.25 43.81
C VAL A 556 84.67 43.88 45.17
N ALA A 557 84.73 45.21 45.21
CA ALA A 557 84.98 45.98 46.42
C ALA A 557 83.70 46.69 46.87
N VAL A 558 83.27 46.46 48.11
CA VAL A 558 82.03 46.98 48.69
C VAL A 558 82.35 47.75 49.96
N LYS A 559 81.72 48.91 50.17
CA LYS A 559 81.89 49.74 51.36
C LYS A 559 80.69 49.61 52.28
N HIS A 560 80.94 49.35 53.56
CA HIS A 560 79.89 49.30 54.58
C HIS A 560 80.29 50.04 55.87
N ASN A 561 79.32 50.45 56.68
CA ASN A 561 79.51 51.20 57.92
C ASN A 561 78.54 50.72 59.01
N TYR A 562 79.06 49.99 60.00
CA TYR A 562 78.30 49.54 61.16
C TYR A 562 77.96 50.71 62.09
N SER A 563 76.67 50.86 62.41
CA SER A 563 76.17 52.00 63.20
C SER A 563 76.33 51.82 64.72
N MET A 564 76.46 50.57 65.20
CA MET A 564 76.63 50.22 66.61
C MET A 564 77.82 49.25 66.78
N PRO A 565 78.49 49.22 67.95
CA PRO A 565 79.46 48.18 68.27
C PRO A 565 78.75 46.85 68.55
N GLY A 566 79.38 45.73 68.17
CA GLY A 566 78.81 44.39 68.24
C GLY A 566 79.57 43.36 67.41
N GLU A 567 79.16 42.09 67.50
CA GLU A 567 79.59 41.02 66.60
C GLU A 567 78.54 40.85 65.50
N TYR A 568 78.97 40.83 64.24
CA TYR A 568 78.10 40.69 63.07
C TYR A 568 78.57 39.54 62.18
N THR A 569 77.63 38.80 61.58
CA THR A 569 77.92 37.71 60.65
C THR A 569 77.69 38.19 59.22
N ILE A 570 78.78 38.35 58.46
CA ILE A 570 78.75 38.66 57.05
C ILE A 570 78.46 37.37 56.29
N THR A 571 77.46 37.39 55.41
CA THR A 571 77.02 36.25 54.59
C THR A 571 77.14 36.65 53.12
N ALA A 572 77.85 35.85 52.32
CA ALA A 572 77.91 36.02 50.87
C ALA A 572 77.29 34.81 50.18
N THR A 573 76.28 35.03 49.34
CA THR A 573 75.53 34.00 48.63
C THR A 573 75.62 34.23 47.13
N ALA A 574 76.13 33.25 46.39
CA ALA A 574 76.08 33.25 44.93
C ALA A 574 74.92 32.38 44.44
N TYR A 575 74.24 32.82 43.39
CA TYR A 575 73.17 32.13 42.68
C TYR A 575 73.59 31.92 41.21
N ASP A 576 73.37 30.73 40.66
CA ASP A 576 73.64 30.41 39.25
C ASP A 576 72.40 30.70 38.35
N ASN A 577 72.49 30.38 37.05
CA ASN A 577 71.40 30.52 36.06
C ASN A 577 70.45 29.30 36.01
N SER A 578 70.73 28.27 36.79
CA SER A 578 69.99 27.01 36.88
C SER A 578 69.19 26.88 38.19
N GLY A 579 69.31 27.85 39.11
CA GLY A 579 68.64 27.92 40.41
C GLY A 579 69.43 27.39 41.61
N GLY A 580 70.65 26.90 41.42
CA GLY A 580 71.55 26.52 42.51
C GLY A 580 72.14 27.74 43.22
N ASN A 581 72.64 27.53 44.44
CA ASN A 581 73.26 28.59 45.23
C ASN A 581 74.28 28.05 46.22
N THR A 582 75.28 28.87 46.54
CA THR A 582 76.30 28.57 47.54
C THR A 582 76.44 29.74 48.51
N VAL A 583 76.39 29.42 49.80
CA VAL A 583 76.48 30.39 50.90
C VAL A 583 77.82 30.25 51.62
N GLN A 584 78.48 31.37 51.88
CA GLN A 584 79.66 31.46 52.75
C GLN A 584 79.45 32.53 53.83
N THR A 585 80.09 32.35 54.99
CA THR A 585 79.93 33.24 56.15
C THR A 585 81.25 33.56 56.85
N THR A 586 81.33 34.72 57.49
CA THR A 586 82.45 35.09 58.37
C THR A 586 81.98 36.09 59.42
N THR A 587 82.64 36.15 60.59
CA THR A 587 82.27 37.05 61.69
C THR A 587 83.21 38.25 61.77
N ILE A 588 82.66 39.42 62.14
CA ILE A 588 83.40 40.65 62.37
C ILE A 588 83.02 41.26 63.73
N GLU A 589 84.02 41.68 64.49
CA GLU A 589 83.85 42.37 65.78
C GLU A 589 84.06 43.88 65.59
N VAL A 590 83.09 44.69 66.04
CA VAL A 590 83.06 46.14 65.87
C VAL A 590 83.14 46.85 67.23
N GLY A 591 84.21 47.62 67.44
CA GLY A 591 84.53 48.30 68.71
C GLY A 591 83.84 49.66 68.95
N ASP A 592 83.83 50.08 70.22
CA ASP A 592 83.24 51.35 70.71
C ASP A 592 84.25 52.52 70.75
N ARG A 593 83.74 53.76 70.70
CA ARG A 593 84.49 54.99 70.37
C ARG A 593 84.69 55.93 71.56
N THR A 594 85.54 55.53 72.52
CA THR A 594 85.80 56.33 73.74
C THR A 594 86.77 57.51 73.54
N VAL A 595 86.45 58.67 74.14
CA VAL A 595 87.30 59.88 74.17
C VAL A 595 87.59 60.26 75.62
N THR A 596 88.85 60.63 75.93
CA THR A 596 89.33 60.86 77.29
C THR A 596 89.25 62.32 77.75
N MET A 597 88.77 62.55 78.98
CA MET A 597 89.03 63.75 79.80
C MET A 597 89.19 63.33 81.27
N GLY A 598 90.05 64.03 82.02
CA GLY A 598 90.58 63.55 83.30
C GLY A 598 90.09 64.25 84.58
N ASP A 599 90.34 63.54 85.67
CA ASP A 599 90.56 63.97 87.07
C ASP A 599 89.53 64.84 87.83
N ASN A 600 88.83 64.12 88.72
CA ASN A 600 88.48 64.52 90.09
C ASN A 600 87.40 65.60 90.34
N SER A 601 86.24 65.16 90.81
CA SER A 601 85.96 65.23 92.26
C SER A 601 84.78 64.37 92.70
N TYR A 602 84.88 63.80 93.90
CA TYR A 602 83.85 62.95 94.51
C TYR A 602 82.78 63.79 95.23
N LEU A 603 81.69 63.11 95.58
CA LEU A 603 80.79 63.40 96.72
C LEU A 603 79.59 64.34 96.49
N TYR A 604 78.58 63.86 95.76
CA TYR A 604 77.18 64.00 96.19
C TYR A 604 76.38 62.71 95.93
N ASN A 605 76.51 61.79 96.88
CA ASN A 605 75.56 60.69 97.06
C ASN A 605 74.37 61.19 97.92
N LEU A 606 73.30 60.39 98.02
CA LEU A 606 72.40 60.37 99.19
C LEU A 606 71.32 61.48 99.40
N VAL A 607 70.57 61.90 98.36
CA VAL A 607 69.26 62.57 98.59
C VAL A 607 68.10 62.00 97.75
N ALA A 608 68.34 61.41 96.58
CA ALA A 608 67.28 60.81 95.76
C ALA A 608 66.83 59.39 96.21
N LEU A 609 67.26 58.91 97.38
CA LEU A 609 66.91 57.58 97.94
C LEU A 609 65.49 57.53 98.55
N VAL A 610 64.73 58.63 98.55
CA VAL A 610 63.38 58.70 99.15
C VAL A 610 62.32 59.16 98.14
N GLY A 611 62.62 59.00 96.84
CA GLY A 611 61.66 59.11 95.75
C GLY A 611 60.80 57.85 95.59
N PHE A 612 60.02 57.50 96.61
CA PHE A 612 58.81 56.66 96.56
C PHE A 612 58.75 55.61 95.44
N PHE A 613 59.07 54.32 95.65
CA PHE A 613 58.63 53.46 96.76
C PHE A 613 57.09 53.42 96.97
N LEU A 614 56.30 53.62 95.92
CA LEU A 614 54.92 53.12 95.88
C LEU A 614 54.63 52.46 94.52
N LEU A 615 54.09 51.23 94.58
CA LEU A 615 53.65 50.38 93.48
C LEU A 615 54.78 49.77 92.61
N GLY A 616 55.31 48.59 92.92
CA GLY A 616 54.97 47.65 94.00
C GLY A 616 53.78 46.72 93.68
N SER A 617 54.06 45.42 93.56
CA SER A 617 53.14 44.31 93.14
C SER A 617 52.72 44.36 91.66
N ILE A 618 52.65 43.25 90.90
CA ILE A 618 52.52 41.82 91.23
C ILE A 618 53.52 41.03 90.35
N LEU A 619 54.57 40.37 90.90
CA LEU A 619 54.67 38.93 91.21
C LEU A 619 54.33 37.99 90.01
N THR A 620 55.30 37.46 89.26
CA THR A 620 56.00 36.16 89.46
C THR A 620 55.14 34.90 89.51
N VAL A 621 55.49 33.88 88.68
CA VAL A 621 55.50 32.40 88.89
C VAL A 621 55.51 31.76 87.48
N THR A 622 56.65 31.42 86.88
CA THR A 622 57.48 30.19 87.03
C THR A 622 56.79 28.85 86.71
N SER A 623 57.11 28.32 85.53
CA SER A 623 57.47 26.91 85.20
C SER A 623 56.52 25.74 85.54
N PHE A 624 56.27 24.87 84.54
CA PHE A 624 56.66 23.45 84.62
C PHE A 624 56.79 22.76 83.24
N ARG A 625 57.51 21.64 83.18
CA ARG A 625 57.77 20.80 81.99
C ARG A 625 57.37 19.34 82.28
N MET A 626 57.17 18.55 81.21
CA MET A 626 57.26 17.06 81.19
C MET A 626 56.12 16.31 81.95
N THR A 627 55.74 15.06 81.65
CA THR A 627 56.41 13.97 80.88
C THR A 627 55.41 12.88 80.41
N GLN A 628 55.85 12.02 79.48
CA GLN A 628 55.35 10.65 79.14
C GLN A 628 53.98 10.54 78.41
N GLY A 629 53.82 9.78 77.31
CA GLY A 629 54.77 9.08 76.43
C GLY A 629 54.28 7.69 75.95
N VAL A 630 54.93 7.13 74.89
CA VAL A 630 54.97 5.68 74.52
C VAL A 630 53.67 5.11 73.88
N ILE A 631 53.60 4.28 72.82
CA ILE A 631 54.44 3.72 71.71
C ILE A 631 53.41 3.09 70.70
N ALA A 632 53.58 2.88 69.39
CA ALA A 632 54.45 3.33 68.28
C ALA A 632 53.53 3.26 66.99
N GLY A 633 53.92 3.14 65.72
CA GLY A 633 55.18 3.01 64.96
C GLY A 633 54.85 3.25 63.46
N ASP A 634 55.73 3.85 62.67
CA ASP A 634 56.83 3.24 61.90
C ASP A 634 56.45 2.67 60.52
N GLU A 635 56.30 3.55 59.52
CA GLU A 635 57.07 3.39 58.28
C GLU A 635 57.29 4.76 57.58
N GLU A 636 58.49 4.95 57.03
CA GLU A 636 59.02 6.23 56.57
C GLU A 636 59.43 6.13 55.10
N MET A 637 58.87 6.96 54.21
CA MET A 637 59.66 7.45 53.09
C MET A 637 59.22 8.83 52.59
N ASN A 638 60.16 9.74 52.79
CA ASN A 638 60.34 11.02 52.12
C ASN A 638 60.18 10.91 50.59
N GLU A 639 59.48 11.86 49.97
CA GLU A 639 60.08 12.99 49.24
C GLU A 639 60.28 12.68 47.75
N ARG A 640 59.42 13.28 46.90
CA ARG A 640 59.86 14.10 45.77
C ARG A 640 58.73 14.60 44.89
N ASP A 641 58.87 15.88 44.52
CA ASP A 641 58.56 16.48 43.22
C ASP A 641 57.08 16.63 42.78
N ARG A 642 56.87 17.65 41.93
CA ARG A 642 55.66 17.97 41.16
C ARG A 642 54.39 18.30 41.98
N GLN A 643 53.93 19.55 42.07
CA GLN A 643 54.33 20.77 41.34
C GLN A 643 54.19 22.02 42.23
N ARG A 644 55.32 22.70 42.45
CA ARG A 644 55.37 24.16 42.41
C ARG A 644 56.24 24.54 41.22
N LEU A 645 55.62 24.93 40.12
CA LEU A 645 56.25 25.67 39.03
C LEU A 645 55.21 26.61 38.42
N GLU A 646 55.69 27.57 37.62
CA GLU A 646 54.93 28.40 36.68
C GLU A 646 53.94 29.42 37.30
N SER A 647 54.37 30.59 37.80
CA SER A 647 55.01 31.73 37.11
C SER A 647 54.03 32.64 36.32
N VAL A 648 54.44 33.91 36.14
CA VAL A 648 53.86 34.90 35.19
C VAL A 648 52.49 35.49 35.56
N GLU A 649 52.41 36.19 36.71
CA GLU A 649 51.40 37.24 36.94
C GLU A 649 51.87 38.60 36.37
N ARG A 650 51.95 38.67 35.03
CA ARG A 650 52.11 39.84 34.13
C ARG A 650 52.48 39.32 32.73
N ARG A 651 51.86 39.70 31.61
CA ARG A 651 51.13 40.94 31.29
C ARG A 651 50.50 40.85 29.88
N MET A 652 49.31 41.43 29.69
CA MET A 652 48.70 41.88 28.42
C MET A 652 48.35 40.86 27.30
N GLU A 653 47.05 40.80 27.01
CA GLU A 653 46.46 41.24 25.72
C GLU A 653 46.53 40.33 24.45
N SER A 654 45.58 39.40 24.36
CA SER A 654 44.79 39.08 23.14
C SER A 654 43.44 38.51 23.60
N LEU A 655 42.28 39.01 23.17
CA LEU A 655 41.54 38.61 21.95
C LEU A 655 41.40 37.07 21.77
N SER A 656 40.15 36.65 21.54
CA SER A 656 39.66 35.34 21.00
C SER A 656 39.21 34.17 21.90
N GLU A 657 39.16 34.27 23.23
CA GLU A 657 38.62 33.17 24.09
C GLU A 657 37.47 33.60 25.01
N ARG A 658 36.45 34.29 24.45
CA ARG A 658 35.19 34.53 25.19
C ARG A 658 33.90 34.45 24.37
N GLU A 659 33.97 33.82 23.20
CA GLU A 659 32.78 33.37 22.43
C GLU A 659 32.68 31.82 22.41
N GLU A 660 33.81 31.10 22.48
CA GLU A 660 33.87 29.61 22.46
C GLU A 660 33.43 28.92 23.78
N LEU A 661 32.63 29.59 24.62
CA LEU A 661 31.92 28.98 25.75
C LEU A 661 30.40 29.17 25.68
N LEU A 662 29.88 29.68 24.55
CA LEU A 662 28.45 29.72 24.24
C LEU A 662 28.05 28.93 22.98
N GLU A 663 29.01 28.30 22.28
CA GLU A 663 28.74 27.49 21.08
C GLU A 663 28.72 25.96 21.32
N VAL A 664 28.98 25.50 22.55
CA VAL A 664 28.93 24.06 22.90
C VAL A 664 27.62 23.66 23.58
N SER A 665 26.86 24.60 24.16
CA SER A 665 25.55 24.31 24.79
C SER A 665 24.37 24.23 23.82
N ALA A 666 24.57 24.52 22.53
CA ALA A 666 23.54 24.40 21.48
C ALA A 666 23.69 23.13 20.61
N TYR A 667 24.86 22.48 20.62
CA TYR A 667 25.17 21.37 19.72
C TYR A 667 24.65 20.00 20.20
N ASP A 668 24.56 19.79 21.52
CA ASP A 668 24.05 18.52 22.08
C ASP A 668 22.51 18.43 22.15
N ALA A 669 21.79 19.56 22.05
CA ALA A 669 20.32 19.56 22.10
C ALA A 669 19.68 19.08 20.79
N SER A 670 20.30 19.32 19.62
CA SER A 670 19.75 18.91 18.32
C SER A 670 19.90 17.41 18.08
N ARG A 671 21.00 16.81 18.54
CA ARG A 671 21.35 15.39 18.32
C ARG A 671 20.47 14.42 19.12
N ALA A 672 19.82 14.88 20.18
CA ALA A 672 18.83 14.11 20.93
C ALA A 672 17.47 14.02 20.21
N ALA A 673 17.09 15.05 19.44
CA ALA A 673 15.82 15.09 18.71
C ALA A 673 15.85 14.22 17.44
N THR A 674 16.89 14.33 16.61
CA THR A 674 16.99 13.56 15.34
C THR A 674 17.03 12.05 15.59
N LYS A 675 17.71 11.63 16.65
CA LYS A 675 17.82 10.21 17.01
C LYS A 675 16.51 9.62 17.58
N LEU A 676 15.61 10.48 18.07
CA LEU A 676 14.28 10.09 18.49
C LEU A 676 13.34 9.94 17.28
N GLU A 677 13.43 10.83 16.28
CA GLU A 677 12.70 10.69 15.01
C GLU A 677 13.14 9.46 14.21
N GLU A 678 14.45 9.15 14.13
CA GLU A 678 14.94 7.91 13.51
C GLU A 678 14.39 6.65 14.20
N HIS A 679 14.33 6.63 15.53
CA HIS A 679 13.78 5.51 16.29
C HIS A 679 12.25 5.38 16.16
N ILE A 680 11.52 6.50 16.10
CA ILE A 680 10.05 6.50 15.87
C ILE A 680 9.72 6.06 14.44
N SER A 681 10.49 6.50 13.44
CA SER A 681 10.30 6.07 12.05
C SER A 681 10.58 4.57 11.88
N ALA A 682 11.67 4.06 12.46
CA ALA A 682 11.98 2.63 12.46
C ALA A 682 10.92 1.78 13.19
N PHE A 683 10.37 2.29 14.31
CA PHE A 683 9.29 1.62 15.05
C PHE A 683 7.99 1.58 14.25
N ASN A 684 7.63 2.66 13.56
CA ASN A 684 6.46 2.69 12.67
C ASN A 684 6.63 1.75 11.46
N GLU A 685 7.83 1.66 10.87
CA GLU A 685 8.11 0.72 9.78
C GLU A 685 7.99 -0.76 10.23
N ILE A 686 8.44 -1.06 11.47
CA ILE A 686 8.26 -2.38 12.08
C ILE A 686 6.77 -2.67 12.37
N LEU A 687 6.00 -1.68 12.84
CA LEU A 687 4.55 -1.83 13.07
C LEU A 687 3.78 -2.08 11.76
N VAL A 688 4.10 -1.35 10.69
CA VAL A 688 3.49 -1.57 9.37
C VAL A 688 3.82 -2.97 8.85
N LYS A 689 5.09 -3.41 8.92
CA LYS A 689 5.48 -4.77 8.52
C LYS A 689 4.83 -5.85 9.39
N ALA A 690 4.63 -5.61 10.68
CA ALA A 690 3.90 -6.55 11.56
C ALA A 690 2.41 -6.64 11.19
N GLN A 691 1.77 -5.51 10.82
CA GLN A 691 0.40 -5.50 10.33
C GLN A 691 0.26 -6.13 8.94
N GLU A 692 1.24 -5.95 8.06
CA GLU A 692 1.31 -6.55 6.73
C GLU A 692 1.48 -8.07 6.82
N ILE A 693 2.40 -8.56 7.66
CA ILE A 693 2.56 -10.01 7.94
C ILE A 693 1.27 -10.60 8.56
N ALA A 694 0.63 -9.90 9.49
CA ALA A 694 -0.65 -10.35 10.06
C ALA A 694 -1.79 -10.35 9.03
N ALA A 695 -1.78 -9.43 8.07
CA ALA A 695 -2.73 -9.40 6.96
C ALA A 695 -2.47 -10.53 5.94
N GLU A 696 -1.21 -10.80 5.59
CA GLU A 696 -0.81 -11.92 4.73
C GLU A 696 -1.14 -13.27 5.37
N GLU A 697 -0.84 -13.46 6.66
CA GLU A 697 -1.13 -14.70 7.37
C GLU A 697 -2.65 -14.96 7.44
N LYS A 698 -3.44 -13.91 7.68
CA LYS A 698 -4.91 -13.99 7.67
C LYS A 698 -5.49 -14.15 6.26
N LEU A 699 -4.89 -13.55 5.24
CA LEU A 699 -5.27 -13.77 3.83
C LEU A 699 -5.03 -15.23 3.45
N LYS A 700 -3.88 -15.79 3.83
CA LYS A 700 -3.52 -17.19 3.59
C LYS A 700 -4.40 -18.17 4.36
N GLU A 701 -4.86 -17.81 5.56
CA GLU A 701 -5.88 -18.56 6.30
C GLU A 701 -7.24 -18.52 5.57
N LEU A 702 -7.63 -17.38 5.00
CA LEU A 702 -8.85 -17.22 4.20
C LEU A 702 -8.78 -17.97 2.85
N GLU A 703 -7.65 -17.93 2.16
CA GLU A 703 -7.41 -18.71 0.93
C GLU A 703 -7.46 -20.21 1.21
N ALA A 704 -6.84 -20.68 2.31
CA ALA A 704 -6.93 -22.07 2.74
C ALA A 704 -8.38 -22.46 3.13
N ALA A 705 -9.16 -21.53 3.69
CA ALA A 705 -10.57 -21.75 3.98
C ALA A 705 -11.40 -21.83 2.68
N GLU A 706 -11.18 -20.97 1.70
CA GLU A 706 -11.85 -21.07 0.38
C GLU A 706 -11.44 -22.33 -0.38
N GLU A 707 -10.17 -22.73 -0.36
CA GLU A 707 -9.71 -23.97 -0.98
C GLU A 707 -10.31 -25.22 -0.29
N SER A 708 -10.58 -25.15 1.01
CA SER A 708 -11.33 -26.20 1.73
C SER A 708 -12.82 -26.23 1.34
N LYS A 709 -13.42 -25.06 1.15
CA LYS A 709 -14.82 -24.89 0.76
C LYS A 709 -15.08 -25.34 -0.68
N ALA A 710 -14.16 -25.06 -1.60
CA ALA A 710 -14.21 -25.56 -2.97
C ALA A 710 -14.12 -27.09 -3.04
N LYS A 711 -13.32 -27.72 -2.15
CA LYS A 711 -13.24 -29.18 -2.03
C LYS A 711 -14.49 -29.80 -1.39
N GLU A 712 -15.15 -29.11 -0.46
CA GLU A 712 -16.49 -29.52 0.01
C GLU A 712 -17.58 -29.33 -1.07
N GLU A 713 -17.44 -28.35 -1.97
CA GLU A 713 -18.39 -28.08 -3.06
C GLU A 713 -18.24 -29.07 -4.23
N GLU A 714 -17.02 -29.55 -4.53
CA GLU A 714 -16.82 -30.75 -5.36
C GLU A 714 -17.43 -32.01 -4.70
N GLN A 715 -17.35 -32.15 -3.38
CA GLN A 715 -17.96 -33.28 -2.66
C GLN A 715 -19.50 -33.21 -2.64
N MET A 716 -20.09 -32.01 -2.59
CA MET A 716 -21.54 -31.81 -2.68
C MET A 716 -22.15 -32.26 -4.03
N GLN A 717 -21.38 -32.30 -5.12
CA GLN A 717 -21.84 -32.87 -6.38
C GLN A 717 -21.75 -34.41 -6.44
N LEU A 718 -21.05 -35.05 -5.50
CA LEU A 718 -20.90 -36.51 -5.47
C LEU A 718 -21.97 -37.21 -4.59
N ASP A 719 -22.47 -36.54 -3.54
CA ASP A 719 -23.45 -37.06 -2.58
C ASP A 719 -24.92 -36.64 -2.90
N LEU A 720 -25.24 -36.39 -4.18
CA LEU A 720 -26.60 -36.03 -4.61
C LEU A 720 -27.57 -37.23 -4.72
N GLU A 721 -27.17 -38.39 -4.19
CA GLU A 721 -27.94 -39.64 -4.21
C GLU A 721 -28.12 -40.17 -2.76
N ASP A 722 -29.31 -39.92 -2.21
CA ASP A 722 -29.81 -40.17 -0.82
C ASP A 722 -29.27 -39.28 0.34
N PRO A 723 -30.03 -38.25 0.78
CA PRO A 723 -29.68 -37.44 1.95
C PRO A 723 -30.23 -38.03 3.26
N ASP A 724 -29.35 -38.65 4.07
CA ASP A 724 -29.71 -39.15 5.41
C ASP A 724 -29.74 -37.99 6.43
N ILE A 725 -30.96 -37.54 6.77
CA ILE A 725 -31.25 -36.28 7.49
C ILE A 725 -30.59 -36.19 8.88
N GLU A 726 -30.33 -37.34 9.52
CA GLU A 726 -29.73 -37.40 10.87
C GLU A 726 -28.26 -36.94 10.88
N MET A 727 -27.49 -37.26 9.84
CA MET A 727 -26.07 -36.87 9.72
C MET A 727 -25.89 -35.37 9.43
N VAL A 728 -26.84 -34.75 8.73
CA VAL A 728 -26.85 -33.30 8.46
C VAL A 728 -27.06 -32.51 9.76
N ALA A 729 -27.97 -32.96 10.63
CA ALA A 729 -28.26 -32.31 11.90
C ALA A 729 -27.07 -32.35 12.88
N GLU A 730 -26.30 -33.44 12.88
CA GLU A 730 -25.12 -33.61 13.73
C GLU A 730 -23.95 -32.72 13.27
N ARG A 731 -23.68 -32.66 11.95
CA ARG A 731 -22.68 -31.72 11.38
C ARG A 731 -23.04 -30.25 11.60
N PHE A 732 -24.31 -29.88 11.52
CA PHE A 732 -24.75 -28.50 11.78
C PHE A 732 -24.50 -28.07 13.24
N HIS A 733 -24.64 -28.99 14.20
CA HIS A 733 -24.30 -28.74 15.60
C HIS A 733 -22.79 -28.62 15.82
N GLU A 734 -21.97 -29.42 15.14
CA GLU A 734 -20.51 -29.32 15.25
C GLU A 734 -20.00 -27.98 14.68
N ALA A 735 -20.53 -27.55 13.52
CA ALA A 735 -20.23 -26.24 12.94
C ALA A 735 -20.63 -25.07 13.87
N LEU A 736 -21.81 -25.13 14.50
CA LEU A 736 -22.23 -24.15 15.50
C LEU A 736 -21.28 -24.13 16.72
N GLY A 737 -20.86 -25.30 17.19
CA GLY A 737 -19.92 -25.43 18.31
C GLY A 737 -18.56 -24.80 18.04
N ARG A 738 -18.03 -24.98 16.81
CA ARG A 738 -16.78 -24.33 16.37
C ARG A 738 -16.93 -22.81 16.28
N LEU A 739 -18.03 -22.30 15.74
CA LEU A 739 -18.31 -20.87 15.64
C LEU A 739 -18.44 -20.19 17.02
N VAL A 740 -19.09 -20.86 17.99
CA VAL A 740 -19.22 -20.37 19.36
C VAL A 740 -17.86 -20.34 20.08
N ASN A 741 -17.00 -21.35 19.87
CA ASN A 741 -15.64 -21.34 20.41
C ASN A 741 -14.79 -20.22 19.78
N ALA A 742 -14.83 -20.04 18.46
CA ALA A 742 -14.11 -18.96 17.77
C ALA A 742 -14.52 -17.58 18.30
N ARG A 743 -15.81 -17.35 18.57
CA ARG A 743 -16.30 -16.12 19.21
C ARG A 743 -15.80 -15.94 20.65
N GLY A 744 -15.65 -17.03 21.40
CA GLY A 744 -15.10 -17.03 22.75
C GLY A 744 -13.59 -16.76 22.80
N GLU A 745 -12.83 -17.20 21.79
CA GLU A 745 -11.41 -16.87 21.63
C GLU A 745 -11.23 -15.40 21.21
N LEU A 746 -12.04 -14.91 20.26
CA LEU A 746 -12.00 -13.52 19.78
C LEU A 746 -12.25 -12.53 20.93
N SER A 747 -13.23 -12.80 21.80
CA SER A 747 -13.54 -11.97 22.97
C SER A 747 -12.37 -11.86 23.97
N LYS A 748 -11.51 -12.88 24.08
CA LYS A 748 -10.30 -12.82 24.93
C LYS A 748 -9.20 -11.99 24.29
N ILE A 749 -9.09 -12.06 22.96
CA ILE A 749 -8.13 -11.26 22.19
C ILE A 749 -8.50 -9.78 22.28
N GLU A 750 -9.78 -9.43 22.17
CA GLU A 750 -10.27 -8.05 22.39
C GLU A 750 -9.98 -7.56 23.82
N GLU A 751 -10.22 -8.39 24.84
CA GLU A 751 -9.96 -8.04 26.24
C GLU A 751 -8.45 -7.85 26.54
N GLN A 752 -7.58 -8.69 25.94
CA GLN A 752 -6.13 -8.51 26.03
C GLN A 752 -5.62 -7.29 25.26
N LEU A 753 -6.15 -7.02 24.07
CA LEU A 753 -5.78 -5.85 23.27
C LEU A 753 -6.18 -4.55 23.98
N ALA A 754 -7.37 -4.50 24.57
CA ALA A 754 -7.82 -3.38 25.40
C ALA A 754 -6.94 -3.16 26.63
N HIS A 755 -6.41 -4.23 27.24
CA HIS A 755 -5.49 -4.12 28.38
C HIS A 755 -4.11 -3.57 27.97
N ILE A 756 -3.57 -4.01 26.82
CA ILE A 756 -2.29 -3.53 26.27
C ILE A 756 -2.40 -2.05 25.88
N LEU A 757 -3.44 -1.68 25.12
CA LEU A 757 -3.69 -0.30 24.70
C LEU A 757 -3.89 0.65 25.89
N LYS A 758 -4.50 0.17 26.98
CA LYS A 758 -4.60 0.95 28.23
C LYS A 758 -3.23 1.14 28.88
N MET A 759 -2.39 0.11 28.92
CA MET A 759 -1.06 0.17 29.53
C MET A 759 -0.13 1.12 28.77
N GLU A 760 -0.09 1.03 27.43
CA GLU A 760 0.69 1.97 26.60
C GLU A 760 0.16 3.40 26.71
N ARG A 761 -1.16 3.61 26.74
CA ARG A 761 -1.74 4.95 26.87
C ARG A 761 -1.46 5.56 28.25
N ASP A 762 -1.52 4.79 29.32
CA ASP A 762 -1.24 5.27 30.68
C ASP A 762 0.29 5.56 30.84
N GLU A 763 1.19 4.75 30.24
CA GLU A 763 2.65 5.00 30.22
C GLU A 763 3.02 6.22 29.34
N GLN A 764 2.34 6.42 28.20
CA GLN A 764 2.49 7.63 27.38
C GLN A 764 2.00 8.87 28.14
N LEU A 765 0.91 8.77 28.91
CA LEU A 765 0.41 9.88 29.72
C LEU A 765 1.41 10.28 30.81
N GLU A 766 1.97 9.31 31.55
CA GLU A 766 2.98 9.56 32.58
C GLU A 766 4.21 10.27 32.01
N LYS A 767 4.67 9.82 30.83
CA LYS A 767 5.79 10.43 30.10
C LYS A 767 5.49 11.84 29.58
N LEU A 768 4.24 12.10 29.16
CA LEU A 768 3.78 13.43 28.75
C LEU A 768 3.69 14.37 29.96
N THR A 769 3.25 13.88 31.12
CA THR A 769 3.24 14.62 32.39
C THR A 769 4.66 14.98 32.83
N GLU A 770 5.58 14.02 32.83
CA GLU A 770 6.99 14.24 33.19
C GLU A 770 7.68 15.26 32.25
N MET A 771 7.40 15.19 30.95
CA MET A 771 7.88 16.17 29.96
C MET A 771 7.26 17.56 30.18
N THR A 772 5.98 17.63 30.57
CA THR A 772 5.29 18.90 30.85
C THR A 772 5.80 19.56 32.14
N GLU A 773 6.04 18.77 33.20
CA GLU A 773 6.67 19.27 34.43
C GLU A 773 8.11 19.75 34.19
N SER A 774 8.87 19.05 33.34
CA SER A 774 10.21 19.47 32.92
C SER A 774 10.18 20.80 32.14
N TYR A 775 9.21 20.96 31.23
CA TYR A 775 9.00 22.18 30.46
C TYR A 775 8.60 23.36 31.37
N GLU A 776 7.62 23.18 32.25
CA GLU A 776 7.18 24.21 33.21
C GLU A 776 8.29 24.57 34.24
N THR A 777 9.13 23.61 34.63
CA THR A 777 10.29 23.86 35.49
C THR A 777 11.40 24.62 34.75
N THR A 778 11.54 24.39 33.45
CA THR A 778 12.50 25.11 32.59
C THR A 778 12.01 26.54 32.30
N LYS A 779 10.72 26.70 32.01
CA LYS A 779 10.04 28.00 31.88
C LYS A 779 10.18 28.84 33.15
N ARG A 780 9.85 28.28 34.33
CA ARG A 780 10.10 28.96 35.62
C ARG A 780 11.56 29.35 35.86
N LYS A 781 12.54 28.59 35.34
CA LYS A 781 13.97 28.98 35.39
C LYS A 781 14.30 30.11 34.41
N ILE A 782 13.70 30.12 33.21
CA ILE A 782 13.84 31.20 32.23
C ILE A 782 13.21 32.49 32.79
N ASP A 783 11.99 32.42 33.32
CA ASP A 783 11.31 33.56 33.95
C ASP A 783 12.09 34.09 35.17
N ALA A 784 12.68 33.21 35.98
CA ALA A 784 13.55 33.62 37.09
C ALA A 784 14.87 34.24 36.62
N LEU A 785 15.45 33.76 35.51
CA LEU A 785 16.64 34.35 34.90
C LEU A 785 16.33 35.72 34.27
N GLN A 786 15.18 35.86 33.62
CA GLN A 786 14.70 37.09 33.00
C GLN A 786 14.35 38.13 34.09
N SER A 787 13.68 37.73 35.16
CA SER A 787 13.50 38.54 36.37
C SER A 787 14.84 38.94 37.01
N SER A 788 15.85 38.06 37.00
CA SER A 788 17.20 38.41 37.48
C SER A 788 17.94 39.38 36.54
N ALA A 789 17.64 39.34 35.23
CA ALA A 789 18.18 40.27 34.25
C ALA A 789 17.52 41.64 34.40
N GLU A 790 16.20 41.69 34.50
CA GLU A 790 15.43 42.92 34.81
C GLU A 790 15.85 43.53 36.16
N ALA A 791 16.12 42.71 37.18
CA ALA A 791 16.65 43.19 38.46
C ALA A 791 18.10 43.72 38.34
N ARG A 792 18.92 43.17 37.44
CA ARG A 792 20.27 43.67 37.14
C ARG A 792 20.25 44.96 36.33
N ASP A 793 19.34 45.09 35.38
CA ASP A 793 19.14 46.31 34.61
C ASP A 793 18.50 47.41 35.46
N ALA A 794 17.56 47.07 36.35
CA ALA A 794 17.05 47.99 37.36
C ALA A 794 18.18 48.47 38.31
N ALA A 795 19.06 47.58 38.77
CA ALA A 795 20.22 47.95 39.59
C ALA A 795 21.30 48.75 38.82
N ALA A 796 21.42 48.55 37.51
CA ALA A 796 22.28 49.35 36.63
C ALA A 796 21.69 50.76 36.40
N VAL A 797 20.37 50.86 36.22
CA VAL A 797 19.61 52.12 36.18
C VAL A 797 19.71 52.83 37.52
N GLU A 798 19.61 52.14 38.66
CA GLU A 798 19.69 52.74 39.99
C GLU A 798 21.11 53.24 40.33
N ASN A 799 22.18 52.54 39.86
CA ASN A 799 23.55 53.07 39.90
C ASN A 799 23.74 54.30 38.98
N ASN A 800 23.15 54.30 37.79
CA ASN A 800 23.18 55.47 36.91
C ASN A 800 22.39 56.66 37.50
N ILE A 801 21.27 56.39 38.17
CA ILE A 801 20.47 57.39 38.89
C ILE A 801 21.24 57.94 40.10
N MET A 802 21.97 57.11 40.86
CA MET A 802 22.88 57.57 41.92
C MET A 802 24.02 58.46 41.40
N ASN A 803 24.60 58.13 40.23
CA ASN A 803 25.59 58.98 39.56
C ASN A 803 24.96 60.28 39.04
N LEU A 804 23.76 60.24 38.47
CA LEU A 804 23.03 61.42 37.98
C LEU A 804 22.55 62.34 39.11
N LEU A 805 22.10 61.81 40.25
CA LEU A 805 21.76 62.60 41.45
C LEU A 805 23.01 63.22 42.10
N SER A 806 24.16 62.53 42.04
CA SER A 806 25.45 63.09 42.44
C SER A 806 25.92 64.22 41.52
N ALA A 807 25.53 64.22 40.24
CA ALA A 807 25.80 65.28 39.28
C ALA A 807 24.75 66.41 39.27
N ALA A 808 23.49 66.13 39.64
CA ALA A 808 22.39 67.10 39.63
C ALA A 808 22.40 68.07 40.81
N ALA A 809 23.30 67.89 41.78
CA ALA A 809 23.56 68.86 42.85
C ALA A 809 24.20 70.18 42.34
N SER A 810 24.54 70.29 41.05
CA SER A 810 25.10 71.50 40.42
C SER A 810 24.30 72.06 39.22
N GLY A 811 23.05 72.44 39.46
CA GLY A 811 22.39 73.64 38.87
C GLY A 811 22.08 73.73 37.36
N GLY A 812 20.78 73.68 37.01
CA GLY A 812 20.18 74.06 35.71
C GLY A 812 19.13 73.04 35.27
N SER A 813 17.81 73.30 35.18
CA SER A 813 17.10 74.20 34.23
C SER A 813 17.43 73.84 32.77
N VAL A 814 16.53 73.39 31.87
CA VAL A 814 15.04 73.26 31.76
C VAL A 814 14.77 71.90 31.04
N GLY A 815 13.66 71.17 31.12
CA GLY A 815 12.27 71.50 30.76
C GLY A 815 11.83 70.85 29.41
N GLY A 816 10.81 69.98 29.41
CA GLY A 816 10.06 69.57 28.20
C GLY A 816 9.79 68.06 28.02
N ALA A 817 8.63 67.75 27.40
CA ALA A 817 8.03 66.43 27.11
C ALA A 817 7.60 65.62 28.35
N ASP A 818 6.31 65.46 28.69
CA ASP A 818 5.09 65.09 27.94
C ASP A 818 5.00 63.59 27.61
N PHE A 819 4.12 62.89 28.33
CA PHE A 819 3.20 61.88 27.79
C PHE A 819 2.08 61.63 28.81
N GLY A 820 0.82 61.75 28.35
CA GLY A 820 -0.32 61.06 28.99
C GLY A 820 -0.23 59.54 28.76
N ASP A 821 -1.19 58.72 29.16
CA ASP A 821 -2.60 58.99 29.43
C ASP A 821 -3.13 57.92 30.40
N PHE A 822 -4.04 58.27 31.30
CA PHE A 822 -4.65 57.33 32.27
C PHE A 822 -6.17 57.41 32.14
N GLY A 823 -6.74 56.38 31.54
CA GLY A 823 -8.17 56.07 31.52
C GLY A 823 -8.34 54.62 31.07
N ASP A 824 -9.47 53.95 31.33
CA ASP A 824 -10.58 54.29 32.23
C ASP A 824 -11.18 52.94 32.67
N PHE A 825 -11.71 52.83 33.89
CA PHE A 825 -12.38 51.59 34.32
C PHE A 825 -13.85 51.67 33.92
N GLY A 826 -14.21 50.96 32.85
CA GLY A 826 -15.58 50.79 32.38
C GLY A 826 -15.91 49.31 32.21
N ASP A 827 -17.06 48.94 32.75
CA ASP A 827 -17.64 47.59 32.80
C ASP A 827 -17.57 46.83 31.46
N ASP A 828 -17.26 45.53 31.55
CA ASP A 828 -17.88 44.50 30.71
C ASP A 828 -18.15 43.30 31.64
N ASP A 829 -19.38 42.78 31.60
CA ASP A 829 -19.80 41.57 32.32
C ASP A 829 -19.26 40.35 31.56
N ASP A 830 -18.31 39.61 32.14
CA ASP A 830 -17.81 38.35 31.56
C ASP A 830 -18.93 37.28 31.62
N GLU A 831 -19.62 37.06 30.50
CA GLU A 831 -20.47 35.89 30.29
C GLU A 831 -19.59 34.63 30.26
N PHE A 832 -19.61 33.87 31.36
CA PHE A 832 -18.95 32.57 31.41
C PHE A 832 -19.74 31.56 30.56
N GLU A 833 -19.19 31.15 29.41
CA GLU A 833 -19.66 29.96 28.71
C GLU A 833 -19.38 28.73 29.58
N VAL A 834 -20.44 28.10 30.07
CA VAL A 834 -20.38 26.89 30.90
C VAL A 834 -20.60 25.67 30.02
N GLU A 835 -19.64 24.75 29.98
CA GLU A 835 -19.82 23.45 29.31
C GLU A 835 -20.82 22.59 30.10
N ILE A 836 -21.85 22.10 29.40
CA ILE A 836 -22.88 21.21 29.93
C ILE A 836 -22.57 19.77 29.51
N TYR A 837 -22.68 18.84 30.45
CA TYR A 837 -22.46 17.41 30.24
C TYR A 837 -23.77 16.62 30.42
N GLU A 838 -23.96 15.56 29.63
CA GLU A 838 -25.10 14.64 29.70
C GLU A 838 -24.63 13.30 30.30
N ASP A 839 -25.31 12.80 31.34
CA ASP A 839 -25.01 11.50 31.96
C ASP A 839 -25.73 10.33 31.24
N GLU A 840 -25.35 9.08 31.52
CA GLU A 840 -25.92 7.86 30.89
C GLU A 840 -27.44 7.71 31.08
N ASP A 841 -28.08 8.46 31.99
CA ASP A 841 -29.53 8.48 32.19
C ASP A 841 -30.28 9.61 31.45
N GLY A 842 -29.56 10.47 30.73
CA GLY A 842 -30.11 11.62 29.98
C GLY A 842 -30.40 12.85 30.83
N SER A 843 -29.78 12.97 32.02
CA SER A 843 -29.79 14.20 32.82
C SER A 843 -28.56 15.08 32.53
N PHE A 844 -28.73 16.39 32.64
CA PHE A 844 -27.69 17.38 32.36
C PHE A 844 -27.12 17.98 33.65
N TYR A 845 -25.82 18.26 33.65
CA TYR A 845 -25.14 18.96 34.74
C TYR A 845 -23.97 19.81 34.21
N TYR A 846 -23.52 20.77 35.02
CA TYR A 846 -22.26 21.47 34.81
C TYR A 846 -21.38 21.38 36.05
N ILE A 847 -20.08 21.64 35.89
CA ILE A 847 -19.13 21.70 37.01
C ILE A 847 -18.96 23.16 37.43
N ASP A 848 -19.30 23.47 38.68
CA ASP A 848 -19.12 24.82 39.23
C ASP A 848 -17.60 25.14 39.33
N PRO A 849 -17.11 26.22 38.68
CA PRO A 849 -15.66 26.46 38.55
C PRO A 849 -14.99 26.95 39.83
N ASP A 850 -15.74 27.45 40.82
CA ASP A 850 -15.22 27.92 42.11
C ASP A 850 -15.12 26.79 43.14
N THR A 851 -15.97 25.77 43.02
CA THR A 851 -16.10 24.67 44.00
C THR A 851 -15.67 23.30 43.47
N GLY A 852 -15.77 23.08 42.15
CA GLY A 852 -15.52 21.79 41.50
C GLY A 852 -16.61 20.75 41.72
N GLU A 853 -17.79 21.14 42.22
CA GLU A 853 -18.93 20.24 42.42
C GLU A 853 -19.86 20.19 41.18
N GLU A 854 -20.47 19.02 40.95
CA GLU A 854 -21.43 18.80 39.86
C GLU A 854 -22.81 19.37 40.23
N VAL A 855 -23.31 20.29 39.42
CA VAL A 855 -24.59 20.99 39.63
C VAL A 855 -25.59 20.59 38.54
N PRO A 856 -26.72 19.95 38.87
CA PRO A 856 -27.74 19.58 37.88
C PRO A 856 -28.39 20.81 37.22
N CYS A 857 -28.56 20.76 35.91
CA CYS A 857 -29.15 21.82 35.10
C CYS A 857 -30.14 21.27 34.05
N ASP A 858 -30.85 22.17 33.37
CA ASP A 858 -31.55 21.85 32.13
C ASP A 858 -30.62 21.90 30.90
N GLU A 859 -31.13 21.49 29.74
CA GLU A 859 -30.43 21.46 28.45
C GLU A 859 -29.91 22.85 27.99
N GLU A 860 -30.39 23.93 28.63
CA GLU A 860 -29.99 25.32 28.38
C GLU A 860 -29.01 25.87 29.45
N GLY A 861 -28.59 25.03 30.42
CA GLY A 861 -27.62 25.38 31.46
C GLY A 861 -28.20 26.08 32.69
N ASN A 862 -29.53 26.20 32.80
CA ASN A 862 -30.16 26.80 33.96
C ASN A 862 -30.25 25.78 35.10
N ALA A 863 -29.96 26.20 36.34
CA ALA A 863 -30.07 25.35 37.52
C ALA A 863 -31.54 24.92 37.79
N LEU A 864 -31.72 23.63 38.12
CA LEU A 864 -33.02 22.96 38.36
C LEU A 864 -33.67 23.24 39.74
#